data_AF-A0A177WGN6-F1
#
_entry.id   AF-A0A177WGN6-F1
#
_cell.length_a   1.000
_cell.length_b   1.000
_cell.length_c   1.000
_cell.angle_alpha   90.00
_cell.angle_beta   90.00
_cell.angle_gamma   90.00
#
_symmetry.space_group_name_H-M   'P 1'
#
loop_
_entity.id
_entity.type
_entity.pdbx_description
1 polymer ?
#
loop_
_entity_poly.entity_id
_entity_poly.type
_entity_poly.pdbx_seq_one_letter_code
_entity_poly.pdbx_strand_id
1 'polypeptide(L)'
;MYWNIYCHDRVKAVECGIIPAIVNTLRSVDQEVIYGSIYTIQSLCDYVNCEAILAEFIRSGLIQILNDLYIRYSNDSELKTRIIEVAGRVASKMHDFPVSFVRSLIFEQLTISMCNLSMNDSLYLFNDLNDMIQKSTNKVEMIKVFQEYGIVKQLNTVLSCRDMDLYDYNGVVKLLKTLADFADNHPDSSIRTELEQGGIFENLTAIVKSDTANHRDKMVAGQIIEACFQHRVYTASSSIQSYNDNAEIDMKSGMAGYKHGEVRTLVEMQYVQYLQCILCKPMWWIDITNQHIVEQWRADSLDRNILPSTFNLALEQLGVFVKQLVCSGSDGLGTIVPGPVEQTYILDNGIPDNVYTRLMTNVSDLEHGSNHNTGQMVHNLIDASIYSVVYGQTMIAPLDIRLKYTTMVPCDILLSTRLVSDTPIIEGDFGFISCKFQCLPSEFRVEQDGSVTINSYINNLNPIWHRDMYKCIAKIFKCFVPMFESLFRTMDPMLKYIDIRNGIQGYESPNQSDRGGMEPDTQVTRPVYVPTLPEHFESKYESAEPVSLRGRNLQVIVKLTNIQLTPSKPKYDEGNWHIEGPINESIVAIGLYYYDVENITTPKLDFRVAVYCFDYQGASDMYWKDVYGIIDRESPRNQYIGSLEVPNGRCVVYPNRYQHKEQSFELADPTQPGHCKILTFFVVNPSCRIVSIAHVAPQQPQWYNSSLDKTPILPELWNDATQYIQGVQSPAKAKRYRDELTNDRTRIIRAYNEKIYEQAYSDW
;
A
#
# COMPACT_ATOMS: atom_id res chain seq x y z
N MET A 1 49.29 -22.85 -12.29
CA MET A 1 50.05 -21.68 -11.76
C MET A 1 49.18 -20.42 -11.71
N TYR A 2 48.49 -20.06 -12.80
CA TYR A 2 47.63 -18.86 -12.86
C TYR A 2 46.40 -18.86 -11.93
N TRP A 3 45.81 -20.04 -11.62
CA TRP A 3 44.69 -20.15 -10.66
C TRP A 3 45.02 -19.68 -9.23
N ASN A 4 46.28 -19.78 -8.78
CA ASN A 4 46.65 -19.49 -7.39
C ASN A 4 47.10 -18.04 -7.13
N ILE A 5 47.36 -17.24 -8.17
CA ILE A 5 47.82 -15.83 -8.04
C ILE A 5 46.61 -14.88 -7.81
N TYR A 6 45.39 -15.40 -7.91
CA TYR A 6 44.18 -14.68 -8.31
C TYR A 6 43.28 -14.16 -7.16
N CYS A 7 43.50 -14.59 -5.92
CA CYS A 7 42.53 -14.34 -4.84
C CYS A 7 42.68 -13.01 -4.08
N HIS A 8 43.74 -12.22 -4.28
CA HIS A 8 43.97 -11.05 -3.42
C HIS A 8 44.10 -9.67 -4.12
N ASP A 9 44.38 -9.58 -5.42
CA ASP A 9 44.50 -8.26 -6.09
C ASP A 9 44.40 -8.38 -7.63
N ARG A 10 43.17 -8.32 -8.18
CA ARG A 10 42.89 -8.62 -9.61
C ARG A 10 43.23 -7.48 -10.57
N VAL A 11 43.42 -6.24 -10.09
CA VAL A 11 43.90 -5.10 -10.90
C VAL A 11 45.35 -5.34 -11.33
N LYS A 12 46.19 -5.93 -10.45
CA LYS A 12 47.54 -6.36 -10.81
C LYS A 12 47.60 -7.39 -11.92
N ALA A 13 46.55 -8.19 -12.14
CA ALA A 13 46.55 -9.16 -13.24
C ALA A 13 46.60 -8.47 -14.62
N VAL A 14 46.01 -7.28 -14.74
CA VAL A 14 46.12 -6.42 -15.93
C VAL A 14 47.54 -5.85 -16.04
N GLU A 15 48.08 -5.30 -14.95
CA GLU A 15 49.43 -4.71 -14.92
C GLU A 15 50.55 -5.73 -15.16
N CYS A 16 50.35 -7.00 -14.79
CA CYS A 16 51.31 -8.09 -14.97
C CYS A 16 51.20 -8.80 -16.33
N GLY A 17 50.35 -8.34 -17.26
CA GLY A 17 50.21 -8.94 -18.60
C GLY A 17 49.61 -10.35 -18.61
N ILE A 18 48.90 -10.73 -17.53
CA ILE A 18 48.31 -12.07 -17.39
C ILE A 18 47.16 -12.26 -18.39
N ILE A 19 46.41 -11.21 -18.70
CA ILE A 19 45.25 -11.26 -19.61
C ILE A 19 45.68 -11.66 -21.05
N PRO A 20 46.63 -10.99 -21.72
CA PRO A 20 47.14 -11.44 -23.02
C PRO A 20 47.74 -12.86 -22.98
N ALA A 21 48.39 -13.25 -21.88
CA ALA A 21 48.97 -14.58 -21.74
C ALA A 21 47.89 -15.67 -21.71
N ILE A 22 46.81 -15.48 -20.95
CA ILE A 22 45.64 -16.38 -20.89
C ILE A 22 44.90 -16.42 -22.24
N VAL A 23 44.77 -15.28 -22.92
CA VAL A 23 44.16 -15.28 -24.27
C VAL A 23 45.03 -16.05 -25.26
N ASN A 24 46.36 -15.99 -25.12
CA ASN A 24 47.25 -16.74 -25.99
C ASN A 24 47.25 -18.26 -25.72
N THR A 25 46.98 -18.71 -24.48
CA THR A 25 46.87 -20.15 -24.18
C THR A 25 45.66 -20.80 -24.85
N LEU A 26 44.64 -20.02 -25.24
CA LEU A 26 43.53 -20.50 -26.07
C LEU A 26 43.95 -20.97 -27.47
N ARG A 27 45.17 -20.61 -27.93
CA ARG A 27 45.73 -21.10 -29.20
C ARG A 27 46.43 -22.46 -29.06
N SER A 28 46.44 -23.04 -27.86
CA SER A 28 47.02 -24.36 -27.61
C SER A 28 46.39 -25.45 -28.48
N VAL A 29 47.13 -26.54 -28.68
CA VAL A 29 46.60 -27.79 -29.25
C VAL A 29 46.06 -28.73 -28.17
N ASP A 30 46.38 -28.44 -26.90
CA ASP A 30 45.96 -29.21 -25.73
C ASP A 30 44.58 -28.74 -25.24
N GLN A 31 43.62 -29.65 -25.26
CA GLN A 31 42.23 -29.39 -24.87
C GLN A 31 42.08 -29.09 -23.38
N GLU A 32 42.87 -29.70 -22.49
CA GLU A 32 42.81 -29.40 -21.05
C GLU A 32 43.29 -27.97 -20.76
N VAL A 33 44.32 -27.52 -21.49
CA VAL A 33 44.82 -26.15 -21.40
C VAL A 33 43.77 -25.15 -21.88
N ILE A 34 43.06 -25.44 -22.97
CA ILE A 34 41.97 -24.60 -23.47
C ILE A 34 40.81 -24.54 -22.46
N TYR A 35 40.40 -25.69 -21.93
CA TYR A 35 39.31 -25.78 -20.96
C TYR A 35 39.63 -24.99 -19.68
N GLY A 36 40.83 -25.14 -19.13
CA GLY A 36 41.30 -24.38 -17.98
C GLY A 36 41.42 -22.87 -18.27
N SER A 37 41.79 -22.49 -19.50
CA SER A 37 41.87 -21.10 -19.94
C SER A 37 40.48 -20.46 -20.02
N ILE A 38 39.49 -21.13 -20.64
CA ILE A 38 38.10 -20.65 -20.74
C ILE A 38 37.50 -20.48 -19.34
N TYR A 39 37.69 -21.45 -18.44
CA TYR A 39 37.20 -21.35 -17.07
C TYR A 39 37.82 -20.15 -16.33
N THR A 40 39.11 -19.90 -16.54
CA THR A 40 39.80 -18.76 -15.94
C THR A 40 39.25 -17.43 -16.47
N ILE A 41 38.97 -17.36 -17.78
CA ILE A 41 38.36 -16.17 -18.40
C ILE A 41 36.94 -15.95 -17.88
N GLN A 42 36.12 -17.01 -17.74
CA GLN A 42 34.77 -16.92 -17.17
C GLN A 42 34.81 -16.34 -15.75
N SER A 43 35.67 -16.89 -14.90
CA SER A 43 35.88 -16.41 -13.52
C SER A 43 36.28 -14.92 -13.47
N LEU A 44 37.11 -14.46 -14.41
CA LEU A 44 37.47 -13.04 -14.57
C LEU A 44 36.29 -12.17 -15.02
N CYS A 45 35.37 -12.72 -15.81
CA CYS A 45 34.20 -11.99 -16.31
C CYS A 45 33.11 -11.84 -15.24
N ASP A 46 33.04 -12.70 -14.23
CA ASP A 46 31.94 -12.70 -13.23
C ASP A 46 32.07 -11.63 -12.14
N TYR A 47 33.20 -10.92 -12.06
CA TYR A 47 33.44 -9.91 -11.03
C TYR A 47 32.83 -8.53 -11.38
N VAL A 48 32.35 -7.81 -10.36
CA VAL A 48 31.76 -6.47 -10.46
C VAL A 48 32.89 -5.43 -10.57
N ASN A 49 32.80 -4.49 -11.54
CA ASN A 49 33.79 -3.45 -11.87
C ASN A 49 35.08 -3.93 -12.57
N CYS A 50 34.96 -4.59 -13.72
CA CYS A 50 36.08 -5.14 -14.51
C CYS A 50 36.37 -4.45 -15.87
N GLU A 51 36.01 -3.18 -16.06
CA GLU A 51 36.12 -2.51 -17.37
C GLU A 51 37.54 -2.58 -17.99
N ALA A 52 38.59 -2.42 -17.18
CA ALA A 52 39.99 -2.50 -17.64
C ALA A 52 40.40 -3.92 -18.10
N ILE A 53 39.92 -4.97 -17.41
CA ILE A 53 40.18 -6.37 -17.77
C ILE A 53 39.48 -6.72 -19.08
N LEU A 54 38.23 -6.28 -19.23
CA LEU A 54 37.40 -6.53 -20.40
C LEU A 54 37.93 -5.81 -21.65
N ALA A 55 38.38 -4.56 -21.50
CA ALA A 55 39.04 -3.82 -22.57
C ALA A 55 40.31 -4.56 -23.07
N GLU A 56 41.11 -5.13 -22.17
CA GLU A 56 42.30 -5.91 -22.55
C GLU A 56 41.96 -7.27 -23.21
N PHE A 57 40.88 -7.93 -22.81
CA PHE A 57 40.40 -9.14 -23.51
C PHE A 57 40.05 -8.84 -24.97
N ILE A 58 39.37 -7.72 -25.20
CA ILE A 58 39.02 -7.26 -26.56
C ILE A 58 40.26 -6.85 -27.34
N ARG A 59 41.16 -6.08 -26.74
CA ARG A 59 42.44 -5.70 -27.36
C ARG A 59 43.29 -6.92 -27.74
N SER A 60 43.17 -8.02 -26.98
CA SER A 60 43.87 -9.28 -27.22
C SER A 60 43.21 -10.16 -28.30
N GLY A 61 42.08 -9.74 -28.88
CA GLY A 61 41.39 -10.46 -29.95
C GLY A 61 40.58 -11.67 -29.50
N LEU A 62 40.12 -11.69 -28.23
CA LEU A 62 39.43 -12.83 -27.63
C LEU A 62 38.23 -13.32 -28.47
N ILE A 63 37.37 -12.42 -28.95
CA ILE A 63 36.15 -12.78 -29.72
C ILE A 63 36.47 -13.59 -30.98
N GLN A 64 37.51 -13.21 -31.72
CA GLN A 64 37.93 -13.96 -32.91
C GLN A 64 38.45 -15.36 -32.54
N ILE A 65 39.22 -15.46 -31.46
CA ILE A 65 39.74 -16.74 -30.98
C ILE A 65 38.60 -17.66 -30.52
N LEU A 66 37.59 -17.11 -29.86
CA LEU A 66 36.39 -17.86 -29.45
C LEU A 66 35.60 -18.36 -30.67
N ASN A 67 35.46 -17.58 -31.74
CA ASN A 67 34.87 -18.06 -33.00
C ASN A 67 35.64 -19.26 -33.58
N ASP A 68 36.97 -19.16 -33.66
CA ASP A 68 37.81 -20.21 -34.21
C ASP A 68 37.75 -21.49 -33.35
N LEU A 69 37.73 -21.33 -32.02
CA LEU A 69 37.57 -22.44 -31.08
C LEU A 69 36.20 -23.11 -31.18
N TYR A 70 35.14 -22.33 -31.33
CA TYR A 70 33.78 -22.85 -31.51
C TYR A 70 33.68 -23.77 -32.73
N ILE A 71 34.33 -23.39 -33.84
CA ILE A 71 34.40 -24.21 -35.07
C ILE A 71 35.26 -25.46 -34.84
N ARG A 72 36.44 -25.29 -34.22
CA ARG A 72 37.41 -26.37 -33.99
C ARG A 72 36.85 -27.48 -33.10
N TYR A 73 36.09 -27.13 -32.06
CA TYR A 73 35.54 -28.06 -31.09
C TYR A 73 34.04 -28.31 -31.30
N SER A 74 33.61 -28.42 -32.56
CA SER A 74 32.20 -28.58 -32.94
C SER A 74 31.48 -29.78 -32.30
N ASN A 75 32.22 -30.80 -31.87
CA ASN A 75 31.69 -32.03 -31.25
C ASN A 75 31.67 -32.02 -29.70
N ASP A 76 32.21 -30.98 -29.04
CA ASP A 76 32.26 -30.87 -27.58
C ASP A 76 31.18 -29.90 -27.09
N SER A 77 30.03 -30.42 -26.66
CA SER A 77 28.87 -29.61 -26.28
C SER A 77 29.12 -28.75 -25.05
N GLU A 78 29.85 -29.27 -24.05
CA GLU A 78 30.11 -28.53 -22.80
C GLU A 78 31.04 -27.35 -23.07
N LEU A 79 32.10 -27.58 -23.86
CA LEU A 79 33.03 -26.53 -24.24
C LEU A 79 32.36 -25.44 -25.08
N LYS A 80 31.48 -25.82 -26.02
CA LYS A 80 30.73 -24.86 -26.86
C LYS A 80 29.84 -23.95 -26.05
N THR A 81 29.10 -24.50 -25.08
CA THR A 81 28.26 -23.71 -24.16
C THR A 81 29.09 -22.67 -23.41
N ARG A 82 30.22 -23.07 -22.82
CA ARG A 82 31.08 -22.16 -22.08
C ARG A 82 31.71 -21.08 -22.97
N ILE A 83 32.10 -21.44 -24.20
CA ILE A 83 32.63 -20.46 -25.17
C ILE A 83 31.57 -19.40 -25.49
N ILE A 84 30.31 -19.81 -25.70
CA ILE A 84 29.17 -18.91 -25.91
C ILE A 84 28.96 -17.99 -24.70
N GLU A 85 28.90 -18.56 -23.49
CA GLU A 85 28.68 -17.78 -22.25
C GLU A 85 29.78 -16.74 -22.01
N VAL A 86 31.03 -17.12 -22.19
CA VAL A 86 32.16 -16.19 -22.04
C VAL A 86 32.08 -15.06 -23.07
N ALA A 87 31.73 -15.37 -24.33
CA ALA A 87 31.57 -14.33 -25.35
C ALA A 87 30.44 -13.36 -25.01
N GLY A 88 29.30 -13.87 -24.52
CA GLY A 88 28.15 -13.07 -24.07
C GLY A 88 28.51 -12.12 -22.93
N ARG A 89 29.11 -12.65 -21.85
CA ARG A 89 29.49 -11.86 -20.66
C ARG A 89 30.54 -10.79 -20.97
N VAL A 90 31.49 -11.08 -21.84
CA VAL A 90 32.49 -10.09 -22.27
C VAL A 90 31.82 -8.99 -23.08
N ALA A 91 30.91 -9.35 -23.99
CA ALA A 91 30.21 -8.41 -24.85
C ALA A 91 29.24 -7.49 -24.09
N SER A 92 28.46 -8.03 -23.16
CA SER A 92 27.47 -7.29 -22.37
C SER A 92 28.10 -6.21 -21.50
N LYS A 93 29.36 -6.42 -21.08
CA LYS A 93 30.10 -5.48 -20.24
C LYS A 93 30.97 -4.47 -21.02
N MET A 94 30.94 -4.47 -22.35
CA MET A 94 31.61 -3.42 -23.14
C MET A 94 31.04 -2.03 -22.83
N HIS A 95 31.83 -0.97 -23.01
CA HIS A 95 31.33 0.42 -22.95
C HIS A 95 30.49 0.75 -24.18
N ASP A 96 31.01 0.45 -25.37
CA ASP A 96 30.33 0.57 -26.65
C ASP A 96 30.46 -0.75 -27.41
N PHE A 97 29.33 -1.36 -27.78
CA PHE A 97 29.34 -2.60 -28.55
C PHE A 97 29.29 -2.30 -30.07
N PRO A 98 30.31 -2.71 -30.85
CA PRO A 98 30.30 -2.49 -32.30
C PRO A 98 29.33 -3.44 -33.01
N VAL A 99 28.39 -2.89 -33.78
CA VAL A 99 27.43 -3.70 -34.55
C VAL A 99 28.10 -4.65 -35.54
N SER A 100 29.30 -4.35 -36.05
CA SER A 100 30.04 -5.27 -36.92
C SER A 100 30.36 -6.63 -36.26
N PHE A 101 30.46 -6.68 -34.93
CA PHE A 101 30.72 -7.92 -34.20
C PHE A 101 29.49 -8.81 -34.07
N VAL A 102 28.28 -8.24 -34.06
CA VAL A 102 27.05 -9.03 -33.85
C VAL A 102 26.85 -10.09 -34.94
N ARG A 103 27.38 -9.87 -36.15
CA ARG A 103 27.34 -10.83 -37.27
C ARG A 103 28.39 -11.95 -37.20
N SER A 104 29.14 -12.03 -36.11
CA SER A 104 30.07 -13.13 -35.88
C SER A 104 29.32 -14.41 -35.50
N LEU A 105 29.84 -15.56 -35.93
CA LEU A 105 29.26 -16.87 -35.66
C LEU A 105 28.93 -17.08 -34.17
N ILE A 106 29.80 -16.64 -33.26
CA ILE A 106 29.59 -16.84 -31.82
C ILE A 106 28.32 -16.16 -31.30
N PHE A 107 27.92 -14.99 -31.83
CA PHE A 107 26.73 -14.27 -31.37
C PHE A 107 25.44 -14.76 -32.03
N GLU A 108 25.52 -15.24 -33.28
CA GLU A 108 24.44 -16.02 -33.89
C GLU A 108 24.15 -17.27 -33.06
N GLN A 109 25.21 -18.02 -32.72
CA GLN A 109 25.08 -19.24 -31.93
C GLN A 109 24.66 -18.96 -30.48
N LEU A 110 25.06 -17.81 -29.92
CA LEU A 110 24.58 -17.35 -28.61
C LEU A 110 23.06 -17.18 -28.61
N THR A 111 22.48 -16.63 -29.67
CA THR A 111 21.03 -16.45 -29.80
C THR A 111 20.32 -17.78 -30.03
N ILE A 112 20.84 -18.63 -30.92
CA ILE A 112 20.21 -19.90 -31.29
C ILE A 112 20.24 -20.92 -30.14
N SER A 113 21.29 -20.89 -29.32
CA SER A 113 21.55 -21.92 -28.31
C SER A 113 20.80 -21.69 -26.99
N MET A 114 20.09 -20.57 -26.84
CA MET A 114 19.45 -20.19 -25.56
C MET A 114 18.50 -21.25 -25.01
N CYS A 115 17.67 -21.89 -25.83
CA CYS A 115 16.76 -22.94 -25.38
C CYS A 115 17.40 -24.30 -25.13
N ASN A 116 18.69 -24.48 -25.48
CA ASN A 116 19.41 -25.73 -25.28
C ASN A 116 20.21 -25.77 -23.96
N LEU A 117 20.15 -24.69 -23.17
CA LEU A 117 20.86 -24.54 -21.90
C LEU A 117 19.96 -24.83 -20.70
N SER A 118 20.57 -24.92 -19.51
CA SER A 118 19.78 -24.91 -18.28
C SER A 118 19.03 -23.58 -18.17
N MET A 119 17.85 -23.60 -17.53
CA MET A 119 16.99 -22.42 -17.42
C MET A 119 17.73 -21.20 -16.88
N ASN A 120 18.59 -21.37 -15.86
CA ASN A 120 19.40 -20.30 -15.29
C ASN A 120 20.39 -19.71 -16.31
N ASP A 121 21.06 -20.55 -17.09
CA ASP A 121 22.07 -20.13 -18.06
C ASP A 121 21.45 -19.37 -19.23
N SER A 122 20.28 -19.82 -19.73
CA SER A 122 19.51 -19.13 -20.75
C SER A 122 19.15 -17.69 -20.34
N LEU A 123 18.83 -17.49 -19.05
CA LEU A 123 18.37 -16.21 -18.50
C LEU A 123 19.52 -15.20 -18.31
N TYR A 124 20.72 -15.67 -17.93
CA TYR A 124 21.92 -14.83 -17.94
C TYR A 124 22.23 -14.31 -19.35
N LEU A 125 22.08 -15.15 -20.38
CA LEU A 125 22.33 -14.74 -21.75
C LEU A 125 21.30 -13.70 -22.26
N PHE A 126 20.04 -13.73 -21.82
CA PHE A 126 19.07 -12.68 -22.16
C PHE A 126 19.44 -11.32 -21.55
N ASN A 127 19.98 -11.31 -20.32
CA ASN A 127 20.54 -10.08 -19.74
C ASN A 127 21.72 -9.58 -20.58
N ASP A 128 22.64 -10.48 -20.93
CA ASP A 128 23.81 -10.12 -21.72
C ASP A 128 23.41 -9.51 -23.08
N LEU A 129 22.46 -10.12 -23.78
CA LEU A 129 21.93 -9.59 -25.04
C LEU A 129 21.28 -8.22 -24.88
N ASN A 130 20.44 -8.04 -23.86
CA ASN A 130 19.80 -6.76 -23.62
C ASN A 130 20.84 -5.66 -23.35
N ASP A 131 21.88 -5.95 -22.56
CA ASP A 131 22.96 -5.01 -22.28
C ASP A 131 23.75 -4.68 -23.56
N MET A 132 24.03 -5.68 -24.40
CA MET A 132 24.66 -5.47 -25.70
C MET A 132 23.81 -4.55 -26.61
N ILE A 133 22.49 -4.74 -26.66
CA ILE A 133 21.57 -3.85 -27.40
C ILE A 133 21.62 -2.43 -26.84
N GLN A 134 21.55 -2.27 -25.52
CA GLN A 134 21.50 -0.96 -24.89
C GLN A 134 22.79 -0.15 -25.05
N LYS A 135 23.93 -0.83 -25.15
CA LYS A 135 25.26 -0.23 -25.34
C LYS A 135 25.73 -0.21 -26.79
N SER A 136 24.87 -0.60 -27.73
CA SER A 136 25.17 -0.55 -29.16
C SER A 136 25.16 0.88 -29.69
N THR A 137 26.13 1.19 -30.55
CA THR A 137 26.17 2.46 -31.30
C THR A 137 25.06 2.56 -32.35
N ASN A 138 24.47 1.44 -32.76
CA ASN A 138 23.30 1.38 -33.64
C ASN A 138 22.32 0.29 -33.16
N LYS A 139 21.46 0.68 -32.21
CA LYS A 139 20.44 -0.20 -31.61
C LYS A 139 19.49 -0.81 -32.63
N VAL A 140 19.15 -0.07 -33.68
CA VAL A 140 18.21 -0.50 -34.73
C VAL A 140 18.75 -1.72 -35.48
N GLU A 141 19.98 -1.61 -36.00
CA GLU A 141 20.61 -2.71 -36.73
C GLU A 141 20.86 -3.91 -35.80
N MET A 142 21.22 -3.65 -34.55
CA MET A 142 21.45 -4.71 -33.57
C MET A 142 20.19 -5.54 -33.28
N ILE A 143 19.05 -4.87 -33.08
CA ILE A 143 17.76 -5.52 -32.87
C ILE A 143 17.35 -6.34 -34.11
N LYS A 144 17.58 -5.82 -35.33
CA LYS A 144 17.32 -6.55 -36.57
C LYS A 144 18.16 -7.82 -36.71
N VAL A 145 19.45 -7.77 -36.38
CA VAL A 145 20.29 -8.98 -36.46
C VAL A 145 19.85 -10.04 -35.46
N PHE A 146 19.50 -9.67 -34.22
CA PHE A 146 18.99 -10.66 -33.26
C PHE A 146 17.62 -11.21 -33.65
N GLN A 147 16.79 -10.40 -34.31
CA GLN A 147 15.56 -10.88 -34.92
C GLN A 147 15.84 -11.93 -36.01
N GLU A 148 16.79 -11.68 -36.93
CA GLU A 148 17.22 -12.66 -37.94
C GLU A 148 17.69 -13.98 -37.30
N TYR A 149 18.32 -13.91 -36.12
CA TYR A 149 18.75 -15.07 -35.35
C TYR A 149 17.63 -15.74 -34.54
N GLY A 150 16.41 -15.21 -34.59
CA GLY A 150 15.22 -15.82 -33.99
C GLY A 150 15.05 -15.57 -32.49
N ILE A 151 15.55 -14.43 -31.97
CA ILE A 151 15.46 -14.11 -30.53
C ILE A 151 14.03 -14.17 -29.97
N VAL A 152 13.03 -13.75 -30.73
CA VAL A 152 11.62 -13.77 -30.30
C VAL A 152 11.11 -15.20 -30.11
N LYS A 153 11.51 -16.12 -31.00
CA LYS A 153 11.18 -17.54 -30.92
C LYS A 153 11.82 -18.19 -29.68
N GLN A 154 13.05 -17.81 -29.36
CA GLN A 154 13.76 -18.29 -28.17
C GLN A 154 13.07 -17.79 -26.89
N LEU A 155 12.72 -16.50 -26.82
CA LEU A 155 11.93 -15.92 -25.73
C LEU A 155 10.61 -16.66 -25.52
N ASN A 156 9.87 -16.93 -26.59
CA ASN A 156 8.60 -17.65 -26.47
C ASN A 156 8.76 -19.07 -25.93
N THR A 157 9.79 -19.78 -26.39
CA THR A 157 10.06 -21.14 -25.94
C THR A 157 10.39 -21.17 -24.45
N VAL A 158 11.23 -20.23 -23.98
CA VAL A 158 11.56 -20.09 -22.57
C VAL A 158 10.32 -19.73 -21.74
N LEU A 159 9.49 -18.78 -22.19
CA LEU A 159 8.21 -18.41 -21.53
C LEU A 159 7.16 -19.53 -21.50
N SER A 160 7.29 -20.56 -22.34
CA SER A 160 6.39 -21.71 -22.34
C SER A 160 6.72 -22.71 -21.21
N CYS A 161 7.87 -22.57 -20.53
CA CYS A 161 8.26 -23.44 -19.42
C CYS A 161 7.48 -23.12 -18.14
N ARG A 162 6.90 -24.15 -17.51
CA ARG A 162 5.99 -23.99 -16.36
C ARG A 162 6.66 -23.60 -15.03
N ASP A 163 7.97 -23.80 -14.89
CA ASP A 163 8.73 -23.57 -13.65
C ASP A 163 9.56 -22.26 -13.68
N MET A 164 9.11 -21.23 -14.41
CA MET A 164 9.83 -19.96 -14.52
C MET A 164 9.46 -18.97 -13.40
N ASP A 165 10.47 -18.44 -12.70
CA ASP A 165 10.34 -17.31 -11.76
C ASP A 165 10.63 -15.96 -12.47
N LEU A 166 9.61 -15.36 -13.08
CA LEU A 166 9.73 -14.08 -13.77
C LEU A 166 10.23 -12.94 -12.88
N TYR A 167 10.04 -13.01 -11.56
CA TYR A 167 10.43 -11.97 -10.64
C TYR A 167 11.93 -11.93 -10.36
N ASP A 168 12.53 -13.08 -10.06
CA ASP A 168 13.97 -13.14 -9.78
C ASP A 168 14.80 -12.92 -11.06
N TYR A 169 14.20 -13.08 -12.24
CA TYR A 169 14.89 -13.05 -13.54
C TYR A 169 14.52 -11.82 -14.42
N ASN A 170 15.07 -10.66 -14.05
CA ASN A 170 14.83 -9.37 -14.71
C ASN A 170 15.26 -9.28 -16.21
N GLY A 171 16.06 -10.23 -16.72
CA GLY A 171 16.61 -10.17 -18.08
C GLY A 171 15.59 -10.37 -19.19
N VAL A 172 14.70 -11.36 -19.04
CA VAL A 172 13.61 -11.62 -19.99
C VAL A 172 12.66 -10.43 -20.05
N VAL A 173 12.34 -9.87 -18.88
CA VAL A 173 11.47 -8.69 -18.73
C VAL A 173 12.06 -7.48 -19.46
N LYS A 174 13.34 -7.19 -19.25
CA LYS A 174 14.05 -6.06 -19.89
C LYS A 174 14.11 -6.23 -21.40
N LEU A 175 14.46 -7.41 -21.89
CA LEU A 175 14.58 -7.66 -23.32
C LEU A 175 13.23 -7.54 -24.04
N LEU A 176 12.15 -8.10 -23.48
CA LEU A 176 10.80 -7.96 -24.03
C LEU A 176 10.36 -6.49 -24.13
N LYS A 177 10.62 -5.70 -23.09
CA LYS A 177 10.35 -4.25 -23.11
C LYS A 177 11.16 -3.54 -24.19
N THR A 178 12.46 -3.83 -24.29
CA THR A 178 13.33 -3.26 -25.35
C THR A 178 12.82 -3.59 -26.76
N LEU A 179 12.38 -4.83 -27.01
CA LEU A 179 11.84 -5.24 -28.30
C LEU A 179 10.48 -4.59 -28.61
N ALA A 180 9.60 -4.49 -27.61
CA ALA A 180 8.31 -3.83 -27.76
C ALA A 180 8.46 -2.32 -28.03
N ASP A 181 9.34 -1.64 -27.28
CA ASP A 181 9.65 -0.23 -27.48
C ASP A 181 10.20 0.03 -28.89
N PHE A 182 11.07 -0.86 -29.39
CA PHE A 182 11.55 -0.76 -30.77
C PHE A 182 10.41 -0.93 -31.77
N ALA A 183 9.54 -1.92 -31.57
CA ALA A 183 8.41 -2.20 -32.44
C ALA A 183 7.37 -1.06 -32.48
N ASP A 184 7.22 -0.29 -31.40
CA ASP A 184 6.33 0.88 -31.35
C ASP A 184 6.91 2.11 -32.05
N ASN A 185 8.24 2.26 -32.04
CA ASN A 185 8.90 3.48 -32.51
C ASN A 185 9.55 3.34 -33.89
N HIS A 186 9.55 2.15 -34.49
CA HIS A 186 10.19 1.88 -35.77
C HIS A 186 9.15 1.49 -36.84
N PRO A 187 9.27 1.97 -38.10
CA PRO A 187 8.32 1.66 -39.18
C PRO A 187 8.33 0.19 -39.63
N ASP A 188 9.32 -0.58 -39.19
CA ASP A 188 9.44 -2.02 -39.46
C ASP A 188 8.58 -2.81 -38.48
N SER A 189 7.45 -3.33 -38.95
CA SER A 189 6.47 -4.07 -38.15
C SER A 189 6.78 -5.56 -38.01
N SER A 190 7.91 -6.04 -38.53
CA SER A 190 8.26 -7.47 -38.49
C SER A 190 8.42 -7.99 -37.06
N ILE A 191 9.13 -7.26 -36.18
CA ILE A 191 9.27 -7.62 -34.75
C ILE A 191 7.92 -7.56 -34.04
N ARG A 192 7.09 -6.54 -34.34
CA ARG A 192 5.72 -6.48 -33.80
C ARG A 192 4.96 -7.74 -34.18
N THR A 193 5.02 -8.12 -35.46
CA THR A 193 4.33 -9.32 -35.97
C THR A 193 4.81 -10.58 -35.28
N GLU A 194 6.12 -10.74 -35.05
CA GLU A 194 6.67 -11.89 -34.34
C GLU A 194 6.29 -11.92 -32.86
N LEU A 195 6.28 -10.78 -32.16
CA LEU A 195 5.80 -10.70 -30.78
C LEU A 195 4.32 -11.11 -30.70
N GLU A 196 3.51 -10.68 -31.67
CA GLU A 196 2.07 -10.95 -31.72
C GLU A 196 1.71 -12.40 -32.06
N GLN A 197 2.37 -12.95 -33.07
CA GLN A 197 2.11 -14.30 -33.58
C GLN A 197 2.92 -15.37 -32.83
N GLY A 198 3.89 -14.93 -32.02
CA GLY A 198 4.85 -15.79 -31.36
C GLY A 198 4.29 -16.63 -30.22
N GLY A 199 3.06 -16.40 -29.73
CA GLY A 199 2.50 -17.14 -28.58
C GLY A 199 2.89 -16.56 -27.21
N ILE A 200 3.69 -15.49 -27.19
CA ILE A 200 4.20 -14.85 -25.97
C ILE A 200 3.05 -14.30 -25.12
N PHE A 201 2.09 -13.63 -25.76
CA PHE A 201 0.90 -13.10 -25.08
C PHE A 201 0.09 -14.22 -24.41
N GLU A 202 -0.13 -15.33 -25.12
CA GLU A 202 -0.88 -16.48 -24.62
C GLU A 202 -0.18 -17.14 -23.43
N ASN A 203 1.15 -17.31 -23.51
CA ASN A 203 1.97 -17.85 -22.44
C ASN A 203 1.95 -16.95 -21.18
N LEU A 204 2.16 -15.64 -21.35
CA LEU A 204 2.07 -14.70 -20.23
C LEU A 204 0.66 -14.67 -19.64
N THR A 205 -0.38 -14.74 -20.47
CA THR A 205 -1.78 -14.78 -20.01
C THR A 205 -2.06 -16.05 -19.23
N ALA A 206 -1.49 -17.18 -19.63
CA ALA A 206 -1.59 -18.44 -18.89
C ALA A 206 -0.89 -18.35 -17.53
N ILE A 207 0.25 -17.65 -17.43
CA ILE A 207 0.93 -17.38 -16.15
C ILE A 207 0.03 -16.53 -15.23
N VAL A 208 -0.53 -15.43 -15.74
CA VAL A 208 -1.44 -14.55 -14.97
C VAL A 208 -2.65 -15.33 -14.43
N LYS A 209 -3.22 -16.25 -15.23
CA LYS A 209 -4.40 -17.06 -14.88
C LYS A 209 -4.07 -18.35 -14.12
N SER A 210 -2.80 -18.65 -13.87
CA SER A 210 -2.40 -19.93 -13.24
C SER A 210 -2.72 -19.94 -11.75
N ASP A 211 -3.40 -20.97 -11.24
CA ASP A 211 -3.65 -21.09 -9.80
C ASP A 211 -2.39 -21.44 -8.98
N THR A 212 -1.32 -21.90 -9.65
CA THR A 212 -0.09 -22.39 -9.01
C THR A 212 1.10 -21.45 -9.13
N ALA A 213 1.03 -20.41 -9.98
CA ALA A 213 2.13 -19.46 -10.17
C ALA A 213 2.26 -18.51 -8.97
N ASN A 214 3.50 -18.13 -8.64
CA ASN A 214 3.79 -17.16 -7.58
C ASN A 214 3.21 -15.77 -7.94
N HIS A 215 2.74 -15.02 -6.95
CA HIS A 215 2.16 -13.68 -7.13
C HIS A 215 3.09 -12.72 -7.87
N ARG A 216 4.40 -12.78 -7.60
CA ARG A 216 5.37 -11.89 -8.26
C ARG A 216 5.46 -12.20 -9.75
N ASP A 217 5.39 -13.47 -10.13
CA ASP A 217 5.42 -13.89 -11.53
C ASP A 217 4.16 -13.46 -12.28
N LYS A 218 2.99 -13.61 -11.65
CA LYS A 218 1.73 -13.10 -12.19
C LYS A 218 1.77 -11.58 -12.39
N MET A 219 2.29 -10.86 -11.41
CA MET A 219 2.41 -9.41 -11.46
C MET A 219 3.38 -8.96 -12.56
N VAL A 220 4.55 -9.60 -12.67
CA VAL A 220 5.52 -9.31 -13.74
C VAL A 220 4.97 -9.68 -15.11
N ALA A 221 4.30 -10.84 -15.25
CA ALA A 221 3.64 -11.23 -16.50
C ALA A 221 2.55 -10.23 -16.91
N GLY A 222 1.73 -9.78 -15.96
CA GLY A 222 0.71 -8.74 -16.18
C GLY A 222 1.33 -7.41 -16.64
N GLN A 223 2.44 -6.99 -16.01
CA GLN A 223 3.19 -5.79 -16.42
C GLN A 223 3.75 -5.92 -17.84
N ILE A 224 4.28 -7.09 -18.21
CA ILE A 224 4.78 -7.33 -19.58
C ILE A 224 3.63 -7.30 -20.58
N ILE A 225 2.52 -7.97 -20.28
CA ILE A 225 1.31 -7.95 -21.12
C ILE A 225 0.84 -6.52 -21.35
N GLU A 226 0.79 -5.72 -20.29
CA GLU A 226 0.33 -4.34 -20.42
C GLU A 226 1.34 -3.49 -21.19
N ALA A 227 2.64 -3.60 -20.91
CA ALA A 227 3.65 -2.80 -21.60
C ALA A 227 3.79 -3.19 -23.09
N CYS A 228 3.77 -4.49 -23.40
CA CYS A 228 4.14 -5.00 -24.73
C CYS A 228 2.94 -5.34 -25.62
N PHE A 229 1.79 -5.65 -25.02
CA PHE A 229 0.60 -6.15 -25.72
C PHE A 229 -0.67 -5.36 -25.36
N GLN A 230 -0.53 -4.09 -24.99
CA GLN A 230 -1.61 -3.19 -24.57
C GLN A 230 -2.88 -3.39 -25.42
N HIS A 231 -2.77 -3.34 -26.74
CA HIS A 231 -3.89 -3.40 -27.69
C HIS A 231 -4.67 -4.71 -27.70
N ARG A 232 -4.12 -5.82 -27.17
CA ARG A 232 -4.81 -7.11 -27.06
C ARG A 232 -5.48 -7.35 -25.71
N VAL A 233 -5.30 -6.43 -24.78
CA VAL A 233 -5.81 -6.55 -23.42
C VAL A 233 -7.20 -5.95 -23.33
N TYR A 234 -8.21 -6.80 -23.08
CA TYR A 234 -9.60 -6.36 -22.82
C TYR A 234 -9.79 -5.80 -21.39
N THR A 235 -8.95 -6.23 -20.45
CA THR A 235 -9.00 -5.89 -19.02
C THR A 235 -7.64 -5.35 -18.55
N ALA A 236 -7.54 -4.09 -18.15
CA ALA A 236 -6.28 -3.57 -17.61
C ALA A 236 -6.05 -4.06 -16.17
N SER A 237 -4.90 -4.70 -15.95
CA SER A 237 -4.42 -5.20 -14.65
C SER A 237 -3.31 -4.33 -14.09
N SER A 238 -3.30 -4.08 -12.78
CA SER A 238 -2.13 -3.81 -11.91
C SER A 238 -1.12 -2.67 -12.22
N SER A 239 -1.12 -1.95 -13.34
CA SER A 239 -0.19 -0.81 -13.56
C SER A 239 -0.54 0.48 -12.82
N ILE A 240 -1.22 0.39 -11.68
CA ILE A 240 -1.31 1.53 -10.77
C ILE A 240 0.02 1.55 -10.01
N GLN A 241 1.05 2.12 -10.64
CA GLN A 241 2.35 2.28 -10.03
C GLN A 241 2.19 2.99 -8.69
N SER A 242 2.80 2.44 -7.65
CA SER A 242 2.90 3.11 -6.37
C SER A 242 3.60 4.45 -6.56
N TYR A 243 3.32 5.39 -5.66
CA TYR A 243 4.07 6.62 -5.62
C TYR A 243 5.49 6.29 -5.17
N ASN A 244 6.47 6.37 -6.09
CA ASN A 244 7.89 6.13 -5.77
C ASN A 244 8.33 6.96 -4.55
N ASP A 245 7.84 8.20 -4.46
CA ASP A 245 8.13 9.13 -3.36
C ASP A 245 7.47 8.75 -2.02
N ASN A 246 6.57 7.76 -2.00
CA ASN A 246 5.87 7.32 -0.79
C ASN A 246 6.34 5.97 -0.23
N ALA A 247 7.31 5.31 -0.88
CA ALA A 247 7.76 3.97 -0.48
C ALA A 247 8.23 3.88 0.99
N GLU A 248 8.72 4.99 1.55
CA GLU A 248 9.21 5.10 2.94
C GLU A 248 8.09 5.32 3.99
N ILE A 249 6.84 5.57 3.57
CA ILE A 249 5.67 5.71 4.47
C ILE A 249 4.80 4.45 4.37
N ASP A 250 5.31 3.32 4.86
CA ASP A 250 4.49 2.11 4.95
C ASP A 250 3.65 2.10 6.23
N MET A 251 2.34 2.35 6.09
CA MET A 251 1.40 2.50 7.22
C MET A 251 0.49 1.29 7.41
N LYS A 252 0.98 0.08 7.06
CA LYS A 252 0.22 -1.17 7.21
C LYS A 252 -0.24 -1.45 8.64
N SER A 253 0.47 -0.96 9.65
CA SER A 253 0.06 -1.07 11.05
C SER A 253 -1.24 -0.34 11.38
N GLY A 254 -1.63 0.64 10.55
CA GLY A 254 -2.91 1.33 10.62
C GLY A 254 -4.06 0.61 9.93
N MET A 255 -3.80 -0.46 9.17
CA MET A 255 -4.86 -1.20 8.47
C MET A 255 -5.73 -2.02 9.43
N ALA A 256 -6.98 -2.23 9.01
CA ALA A 256 -7.92 -3.02 9.77
C ALA A 256 -7.48 -4.48 9.97
N GLY A 257 -7.68 -5.00 11.18
CA GLY A 257 -7.33 -6.36 11.56
C GLY A 257 -5.83 -6.64 11.76
N TYR A 258 -5.01 -5.60 11.83
CA TYR A 258 -3.59 -5.74 12.17
C TYR A 258 -3.41 -6.31 13.60
N LYS A 259 -2.81 -7.50 13.72
CA LYS A 259 -2.78 -8.32 14.96
C LYS A 259 -1.46 -8.30 15.76
N HIS A 260 -0.71 -7.20 15.82
CA HIS A 260 0.56 -7.17 16.59
C HIS A 260 0.50 -6.41 17.92
N GLY A 261 -0.69 -6.11 18.44
CA GLY A 261 -0.85 -5.61 19.80
C GLY A 261 -0.84 -6.76 20.81
N GLU A 262 0.13 -6.78 21.72
CA GLU A 262 0.06 -7.63 22.92
C GLU A 262 -1.12 -7.19 23.81
N VAL A 263 -1.73 -8.15 24.51
CA VAL A 263 -2.80 -7.90 25.47
C VAL A 263 -2.29 -6.98 26.59
N ARG A 264 -3.01 -5.90 26.89
CA ARG A 264 -2.73 -5.04 28.05
C ARG A 264 -3.21 -5.70 29.34
N THR A 265 -2.40 -5.60 30.38
CA THR A 265 -2.75 -6.00 31.75
C THR A 265 -3.85 -5.09 32.31
N LEU A 266 -4.59 -5.57 33.33
CA LEU A 266 -5.59 -4.80 34.04
C LEU A 266 -5.02 -3.51 34.65
N VAL A 267 -3.75 -3.56 35.09
CA VAL A 267 -3.04 -2.40 35.64
C VAL A 267 -2.78 -1.35 34.57
N GLU A 268 -2.34 -1.75 33.38
CA GLU A 268 -2.20 -0.84 32.23
C GLU A 268 -3.55 -0.25 31.81
N MET A 269 -4.60 -1.08 31.78
CA MET A 269 -5.94 -0.64 31.42
C MET A 269 -6.49 0.40 32.40
N GLN A 270 -6.34 0.18 33.72
CA GLN A 270 -6.74 1.14 34.75
C GLN A 270 -5.95 2.44 34.65
N TYR A 271 -4.64 2.35 34.40
CA TYR A 271 -3.79 3.52 34.20
C TYR A 271 -4.22 4.34 32.96
N VAL A 272 -4.46 3.67 31.83
CA VAL A 272 -4.93 4.32 30.59
C VAL A 272 -6.31 4.97 30.79
N GLN A 273 -7.23 4.33 31.51
CA GLN A 273 -8.53 4.92 31.86
C GLN A 273 -8.39 6.17 32.75
N TYR A 274 -7.42 6.18 33.67
CA TYR A 274 -7.13 7.36 34.47
C TYR A 274 -6.55 8.49 33.61
N LEU A 275 -5.58 8.19 32.74
CA LEU A 275 -4.98 9.16 31.82
C LEU A 275 -6.05 9.78 30.89
N GLN A 276 -6.97 8.95 30.40
CA GLN A 276 -8.15 9.36 29.62
C GLN A 276 -8.99 10.43 30.32
N CYS A 277 -9.20 10.30 31.63
CA CYS A 277 -9.98 11.27 32.40
C CYS A 277 -9.34 12.67 32.37
N ILE A 278 -8.01 12.76 32.28
CA ILE A 278 -7.29 14.03 32.16
C ILE A 278 -7.32 14.52 30.72
N LEU A 279 -7.06 13.65 29.74
CA LEU A 279 -7.05 13.99 28.32
C LEU A 279 -8.41 14.46 27.80
N CYS A 280 -9.52 14.05 28.44
CA CYS A 280 -10.86 14.57 28.17
C CYS A 280 -11.09 16.00 28.69
N LYS A 281 -10.27 16.51 29.62
CA LYS A 281 -10.44 17.87 30.14
C LYS A 281 -10.07 18.88 29.04
N PRO A 282 -10.85 19.96 28.89
CA PRO A 282 -10.51 21.02 27.95
C PRO A 282 -9.17 21.64 28.33
N MET A 283 -8.35 21.98 27.34
CA MET A 283 -7.09 22.72 27.53
C MET A 283 -6.07 22.05 28.48
N TRP A 284 -6.15 20.73 28.70
CA TRP A 284 -5.28 20.00 29.65
C TRP A 284 -3.78 20.26 29.42
N TRP A 285 -3.37 20.46 28.16
CA TRP A 285 -1.99 20.70 27.75
C TRP A 285 -1.45 22.08 28.19
N ILE A 286 -2.34 23.05 28.46
CA ILE A 286 -2.00 24.33 29.07
C ILE A 286 -2.08 24.20 30.59
N ASP A 287 -3.18 23.61 31.07
CA ASP A 287 -3.51 23.52 32.50
C ASP A 287 -2.47 22.73 33.31
N ILE A 288 -1.77 21.78 32.69
CA ILE A 288 -0.66 21.06 33.33
C ILE A 288 0.48 21.96 33.80
N THR A 289 0.62 23.17 33.23
CA THR A 289 1.63 24.15 33.67
C THR A 289 1.15 25.00 34.85
N ASN A 290 -0.15 24.95 35.18
CA ASN A 290 -0.75 25.69 36.28
C ASN A 290 -0.79 24.84 37.55
N GLN A 291 0.06 25.18 38.51
CA GLN A 291 0.19 24.44 39.76
C GLN A 291 -1.14 24.31 40.53
N HIS A 292 -1.99 25.34 40.54
CA HIS A 292 -3.27 25.28 41.24
C HIS A 292 -4.23 24.27 40.61
N ILE A 293 -4.25 24.18 39.27
CA ILE A 293 -5.10 23.22 38.56
C ILE A 293 -4.57 21.80 38.76
N VAL A 294 -3.25 21.61 38.72
CA VAL A 294 -2.61 20.32 38.99
C VAL A 294 -2.87 19.84 40.42
N GLU A 295 -2.84 20.74 41.41
CA GLU A 295 -3.20 20.42 42.80
C GLU A 295 -4.67 20.01 42.95
N GLN A 296 -5.56 20.64 42.19
CA GLN A 296 -6.96 20.23 42.12
C GLN A 296 -7.11 18.83 41.49
N TRP A 297 -6.41 18.54 40.37
CA TRP A 297 -6.41 17.21 39.78
C TRP A 297 -5.86 16.15 40.74
N ARG A 298 -4.87 16.52 41.55
CA ARG A 298 -4.32 15.63 42.60
C ARG A 298 -5.37 15.33 43.66
N ALA A 299 -6.12 16.32 44.13
CA ALA A 299 -7.23 16.11 45.06
C ALA A 299 -8.32 15.21 44.44
N ASP A 300 -8.76 15.52 43.21
CA ASP A 300 -9.74 14.72 42.47
C ASP A 300 -9.29 13.26 42.28
N SER A 301 -7.97 13.04 42.10
CA SER A 301 -7.41 11.69 41.94
C SER A 301 -7.47 10.87 43.24
N LEU A 302 -7.28 11.51 44.40
CA LEU A 302 -7.38 10.86 45.71
C LEU A 302 -8.83 10.44 45.99
N ASP A 303 -9.80 11.28 45.65
CA ASP A 303 -11.24 10.95 45.78
C ASP A 303 -11.66 9.75 44.91
N ARG A 304 -10.89 9.48 43.85
CA ARG A 304 -11.06 8.32 42.96
C ARG A 304 -10.21 7.10 43.35
N ASN A 305 -9.57 7.12 44.53
CA ASN A 305 -8.65 6.08 45.02
C ASN A 305 -7.43 5.85 44.10
N ILE A 306 -6.96 6.87 43.38
CA ILE A 306 -5.73 6.80 42.60
C ILE A 306 -4.54 7.05 43.52
N LEU A 307 -3.52 6.18 43.44
CA LEU A 307 -2.31 6.32 44.24
C LEU A 307 -1.50 7.56 43.81
N PRO A 308 -0.84 8.28 44.74
CA PRO A 308 0.01 9.42 44.41
C PRO A 308 1.13 9.09 43.41
N SER A 309 1.67 7.87 43.43
CA SER A 309 2.66 7.41 42.46
C SER A 309 2.08 7.31 41.05
N THR A 310 0.88 6.74 40.90
CA THR A 310 0.15 6.69 39.62
C THR A 310 -0.16 8.09 39.09
N PHE A 311 -0.56 9.01 39.97
CA PHE A 311 -0.78 10.42 39.60
C PHE A 311 0.51 11.08 39.07
N ASN A 312 1.63 10.89 39.76
CA ASN A 312 2.91 11.46 39.36
C ASN A 312 3.39 10.87 38.03
N LEU A 313 3.25 9.55 37.82
CA LEU A 313 3.56 8.89 36.55
C LEU A 313 2.74 9.49 35.39
N ALA A 314 1.43 9.68 35.59
CA ALA A 314 0.57 10.31 34.59
C ALA A 314 1.00 11.75 34.29
N LEU A 315 1.41 12.53 35.29
CA LEU A 315 1.93 13.89 35.08
C LEU A 315 3.24 13.89 34.28
N GLU A 316 4.18 12.99 34.58
CA GLU A 316 5.42 12.85 33.81
C GLU A 316 5.11 12.55 32.34
N GLN A 317 4.21 11.60 32.09
CA GLN A 317 3.78 11.22 30.74
C GLN A 317 3.08 12.38 30.00
N LEU A 318 2.16 13.09 30.65
CA LEU A 318 1.49 14.25 30.05
C LEU A 318 2.49 15.36 29.73
N GLY A 319 3.52 15.56 30.57
CA GLY A 319 4.62 16.47 30.28
C GLY A 319 5.39 16.09 29.01
N VAL A 320 5.63 14.79 28.79
CA VAL A 320 6.19 14.29 27.53
C VAL A 320 5.25 14.55 26.36
N PHE A 321 3.95 14.32 26.52
CA PHE A 321 2.97 14.58 25.46
C PHE A 321 2.96 16.05 25.04
N VAL A 322 2.99 16.98 25.99
CA VAL A 322 3.09 18.42 25.69
C VAL A 322 4.38 18.74 24.93
N LYS A 323 5.50 18.14 25.33
CA LYS A 323 6.80 18.40 24.70
C LYS A 323 6.92 17.79 23.29
N GLN A 324 6.33 16.62 23.06
CA GLN A 324 6.63 15.79 21.88
C GLN A 324 5.44 15.60 20.94
N LEU A 325 4.20 15.62 21.43
CA LEU A 325 3.00 15.27 20.67
C LEU A 325 2.05 16.45 20.43
N VAL A 326 2.11 17.50 21.25
CA VAL A 326 1.34 18.73 21.03
C VAL A 326 2.03 19.60 19.99
N CYS A 327 1.29 19.99 18.95
CA CYS A 327 1.81 20.86 17.91
C CYS A 327 0.75 21.85 17.42
N SER A 328 1.20 22.91 16.74
CA SER A 328 0.29 23.89 16.16
C SER A 328 -0.46 23.30 14.97
N GLY A 329 -1.73 23.66 14.83
CA GLY A 329 -2.48 23.36 13.62
C GLY A 329 -1.94 24.13 12.40
N SER A 330 -2.52 23.85 11.25
CA SER A 330 -2.13 24.48 9.98
C SER A 330 -2.27 26.00 10.06
N ASP A 331 -1.29 26.73 9.52
CA ASP A 331 -1.19 28.20 9.60
C ASP A 331 -1.26 28.78 11.03
N GLY A 332 -0.97 27.97 12.05
CA GLY A 332 -1.04 28.36 13.47
C GLY A 332 -2.46 28.38 14.05
N LEU A 333 -3.46 27.84 13.35
CA LEU A 333 -4.85 27.80 13.80
C LEU A 333 -5.14 26.54 14.62
N GLY A 334 -5.56 26.75 15.85
CA GLY A 334 -5.83 25.68 16.80
C GLY A 334 -4.57 24.94 17.27
N THR A 335 -4.76 23.98 18.15
CA THR A 335 -3.68 23.14 18.70
C THR A 335 -4.06 21.68 18.50
N ILE A 336 -3.17 20.93 17.87
CA ILE A 336 -3.31 19.49 17.70
C ILE A 336 -2.77 18.83 18.95
N VAL A 337 -3.59 18.01 19.59
CA VAL A 337 -3.24 17.34 20.83
C VAL A 337 -3.64 15.86 20.78
N PRO A 338 -2.95 14.98 21.53
CA PRO A 338 -3.43 13.63 21.77
C PRO A 338 -4.86 13.63 22.31
N GLY A 339 -5.73 12.84 21.68
CA GLY A 339 -7.07 12.58 22.17
C GLY A 339 -7.06 11.61 23.35
N PRO A 340 -8.21 11.40 24.01
CA PRO A 340 -8.31 10.49 25.16
C PRO A 340 -7.99 9.04 24.80
N VAL A 341 -8.39 8.59 23.62
CA VAL A 341 -8.05 7.25 23.14
C VAL A 341 -6.64 7.29 22.56
N GLU A 342 -5.82 6.32 22.94
CA GLU A 342 -4.45 6.18 22.43
C GLU A 342 -4.41 6.20 20.88
N GLN A 343 -3.38 6.81 20.29
CA GLN A 343 -3.24 7.00 18.83
C GLN A 343 -4.45 7.72 18.19
N THR A 344 -5.14 8.57 18.95
CA THR A 344 -6.07 9.55 18.39
C THR A 344 -5.51 10.96 18.57
N TYR A 345 -5.81 11.84 17.62
CA TYR A 345 -5.46 13.26 17.71
C TYR A 345 -6.70 14.10 17.46
N ILE A 346 -6.86 15.14 18.27
CA ILE A 346 -7.97 16.08 18.16
C ILE A 346 -7.46 17.47 17.83
N LEU A 347 -8.29 18.23 17.14
CA LEU A 347 -8.07 19.63 16.84
C LEU A 347 -9.42 20.34 16.96
N ASP A 348 -9.54 21.20 17.95
CA ASP A 348 -10.71 22.03 18.15
C ASP A 348 -10.47 23.41 17.51
N ASN A 349 -11.48 23.95 16.82
CA ASN A 349 -11.45 25.28 16.19
C ASN A 349 -10.26 25.51 15.23
N GLY A 350 -9.75 24.44 14.60
CA GLY A 350 -8.63 24.52 13.65
C GLY A 350 -9.04 24.81 12.20
N ILE A 351 -10.34 24.88 11.93
CA ILE A 351 -10.86 25.22 10.59
C ILE A 351 -11.16 26.73 10.56
N PRO A 352 -10.59 27.49 9.61
CA PRO A 352 -10.88 28.92 9.51
C PRO A 352 -12.37 29.23 9.28
N ASP A 353 -12.91 30.26 9.94
CA ASP A 353 -14.34 30.65 9.85
C ASP A 353 -14.80 30.90 8.41
N ASN A 354 -13.94 31.50 7.56
CA ASN A 354 -14.26 31.73 6.16
C ASN A 354 -14.33 30.44 5.33
N VAL A 355 -13.61 29.39 5.73
CA VAL A 355 -13.68 28.06 5.12
C VAL A 355 -14.94 27.34 5.61
N TYR A 356 -15.21 27.40 6.92
CA TYR A 356 -16.43 26.85 7.53
C TYR A 356 -17.70 27.45 6.91
N THR A 357 -17.80 28.78 6.83
CA THR A 357 -18.97 29.47 6.25
C THR A 357 -19.19 29.03 4.80
N ARG A 358 -18.11 28.90 4.03
CA ARG A 358 -18.18 28.41 2.65
C ARG A 358 -18.60 26.95 2.57
N LEU A 359 -18.14 26.09 3.49
CA LEU A 359 -18.60 24.71 3.58
C LEU A 359 -20.11 24.68 3.76
N MET A 360 -20.64 25.42 4.75
CA MET A 360 -22.07 25.48 5.05
C MET A 360 -22.90 25.95 3.85
N THR A 361 -22.45 26.96 3.11
CA THR A 361 -23.12 27.39 1.86
C THR A 361 -23.16 26.28 0.82
N ASN A 362 -22.02 25.63 0.54
CA ASN A 362 -21.96 24.57 -0.47
C ASN A 362 -22.76 23.32 -0.06
N VAL A 363 -22.79 22.99 1.23
CA VAL A 363 -23.61 21.89 1.77
C VAL A 363 -25.08 22.20 1.60
N SER A 364 -25.50 23.42 1.89
CA SER A 364 -26.89 23.86 1.70
C SER A 364 -27.31 23.68 0.24
N ASP A 365 -26.47 24.06 -0.73
CA ASP A 365 -26.76 23.89 -2.16
C ASP A 365 -26.95 22.40 -2.53
N LEU A 366 -26.15 21.50 -1.95
CA LEU A 366 -26.27 20.04 -2.16
C LEU A 366 -27.55 19.45 -1.52
N GLU A 367 -27.95 19.97 -0.37
CA GLU A 367 -29.20 19.58 0.31
C GLU A 367 -30.43 20.00 -0.53
N HIS A 368 -30.43 21.21 -1.09
CA HIS A 368 -31.54 21.67 -1.94
C HIS A 368 -31.64 20.89 -3.26
N GLY A 369 -30.50 20.47 -3.82
CA GLY A 369 -30.46 19.68 -5.05
C GLY A 369 -30.80 18.19 -4.88
N SER A 370 -30.83 17.70 -3.64
CA SER A 370 -31.11 16.31 -3.31
C SER A 370 -32.58 16.14 -2.91
N ASN A 371 -33.30 15.22 -3.56
CA ASN A 371 -34.68 14.90 -3.22
C ASN A 371 -34.76 14.16 -1.86
N HIS A 372 -34.60 14.88 -0.74
CA HIS A 372 -34.50 14.33 0.62
C HIS A 372 -35.80 13.81 1.27
N ASN A 373 -36.90 13.67 0.51
CA ASN A 373 -38.15 13.13 1.04
C ASN A 373 -38.18 11.59 1.12
N THR A 374 -37.10 10.96 1.63
CA THR A 374 -37.05 9.48 1.79
C THR A 374 -37.42 9.01 3.20
N GLY A 375 -37.61 9.92 4.17
CA GLY A 375 -37.95 9.57 5.56
C GLY A 375 -36.84 8.83 6.32
N GLN A 376 -35.64 8.74 5.74
CA GLN A 376 -34.44 8.18 6.37
C GLN A 376 -33.79 9.23 7.28
N MET A 377 -33.15 8.80 8.37
CA MET A 377 -32.45 9.72 9.29
C MET A 377 -31.04 10.08 8.82
N VAL A 378 -30.38 9.19 8.05
CA VAL A 378 -29.01 9.37 7.57
C VAL A 378 -29.01 9.67 6.08
N HIS A 379 -28.36 10.77 5.70
CA HIS A 379 -28.24 11.24 4.33
C HIS A 379 -26.77 11.44 3.95
N ASN A 380 -26.29 10.66 2.98
CA ASN A 380 -24.96 10.85 2.41
C ASN A 380 -25.06 11.82 1.22
N LEU A 381 -24.64 13.07 1.42
CA LEU A 381 -24.59 14.10 0.37
C LEU A 381 -23.45 13.82 -0.62
N ILE A 382 -22.32 13.35 -0.10
CA ILE A 382 -21.24 12.74 -0.88
C ILE A 382 -21.17 11.29 -0.43
N ASP A 383 -21.76 10.38 -1.21
CA ASP A 383 -21.76 8.96 -0.93
C ASP A 383 -20.60 8.27 -1.67
N ALA A 384 -19.62 7.78 -0.91
CA ALA A 384 -18.48 7.06 -1.49
C ALA A 384 -18.86 5.68 -2.06
N SER A 385 -20.00 5.12 -1.65
CA SER A 385 -20.45 3.77 -2.04
C SER A 385 -21.27 3.72 -3.33
N ILE A 386 -21.72 4.86 -3.84
CA ILE A 386 -22.38 4.94 -5.16
C ILE A 386 -21.35 5.17 -6.26
N TYR A 387 -21.60 4.63 -7.46
CA TYR A 387 -20.65 4.66 -8.58
C TYR A 387 -19.27 4.09 -8.20
N SER A 388 -19.24 3.06 -7.34
CA SER A 388 -18.01 2.35 -6.97
C SER A 388 -17.40 1.61 -8.16
N VAL A 389 -16.14 1.16 -8.03
CA VAL A 389 -15.58 0.17 -8.94
C VAL A 389 -16.37 -1.12 -8.82
N VAL A 390 -16.65 -1.75 -9.96
CA VAL A 390 -17.09 -3.14 -10.07
C VAL A 390 -16.05 -3.89 -10.89
N TYR A 391 -15.34 -4.81 -10.25
CA TYR A 391 -14.27 -5.56 -10.91
C TYR A 391 -14.80 -6.31 -12.14
N GLY A 392 -14.05 -6.27 -13.23
CA GLY A 392 -14.45 -6.80 -14.54
C GLY A 392 -15.58 -6.04 -15.27
N GLN A 393 -16.10 -4.92 -14.73
CA GLN A 393 -17.19 -4.16 -15.35
C GLN A 393 -16.94 -2.66 -15.47
N THR A 394 -16.24 -2.04 -14.52
CA THR A 394 -15.93 -0.61 -14.58
C THR A 394 -14.88 -0.34 -15.64
N MET A 395 -15.07 0.71 -16.44
CA MET A 395 -14.13 1.10 -17.49
C MET A 395 -12.99 1.96 -16.91
N ILE A 396 -11.75 1.73 -17.37
CA ILE A 396 -10.57 2.51 -17.02
C ILE A 396 -9.85 3.03 -18.26
N ALA A 397 -9.28 4.23 -18.14
CA ALA A 397 -8.46 4.84 -19.18
C ALA A 397 -7.14 4.06 -19.40
N PRO A 398 -6.61 4.00 -20.63
CA PRO A 398 -5.26 3.48 -20.94
C PRO A 398 -4.11 4.17 -20.19
N LEU A 399 -2.99 3.46 -19.97
CA LEU A 399 -1.85 3.90 -19.14
C LEU A 399 -1.16 5.19 -19.63
N ASP A 400 -1.07 5.36 -20.94
CA ASP A 400 -0.54 6.53 -21.64
C ASP A 400 -1.37 7.82 -21.41
N ILE A 401 -2.67 7.66 -21.16
CA ILE A 401 -3.59 8.75 -20.76
C ILE A 401 -3.49 9.00 -19.25
N ARG A 402 -3.31 7.95 -18.43
CA ARG A 402 -3.16 8.04 -16.96
C ARG A 402 -1.99 8.94 -16.54
N LEU A 403 -0.88 8.90 -17.26
CA LEU A 403 0.33 9.68 -16.96
C LEU A 403 0.20 11.19 -17.25
N LYS A 404 -0.86 11.63 -17.96
CA LYS A 404 -1.09 13.04 -18.35
C LYS A 404 -2.22 13.73 -17.57
N TYR A 405 -2.75 13.06 -16.53
CA TYR A 405 -3.98 13.42 -15.82
C TYR A 405 -4.02 14.83 -15.23
N THR A 406 -2.87 15.41 -14.89
CA THR A 406 -2.79 16.77 -14.32
C THR A 406 -3.20 17.87 -15.29
N THR A 407 -3.46 17.54 -16.57
CA THR A 407 -3.74 18.52 -17.64
C THR A 407 -5.03 18.29 -18.44
N MET A 408 -5.81 17.24 -18.15
CA MET A 408 -6.89 16.77 -19.03
C MET A 408 -8.29 17.15 -18.53
N VAL A 409 -9.23 17.32 -19.46
CA VAL A 409 -10.62 17.72 -19.23
C VAL A 409 -11.50 16.45 -19.26
N PRO A 410 -12.66 16.38 -18.56
CA PRO A 410 -13.50 15.16 -18.51
C PRO A 410 -13.87 14.51 -19.85
N CYS A 411 -13.87 15.27 -20.97
CA CYS A 411 -14.14 14.73 -22.30
C CYS A 411 -12.98 13.93 -22.89
N ASP A 412 -11.74 14.15 -22.45
CA ASP A 412 -10.59 13.36 -22.91
C ASP A 412 -10.62 11.92 -22.35
N ILE A 413 -11.45 11.69 -21.33
CA ILE A 413 -11.68 10.38 -20.70
C ILE A 413 -12.71 9.53 -21.48
N LEU A 414 -13.30 10.06 -22.55
CA LEU A 414 -14.16 9.29 -23.46
C LEU A 414 -13.39 8.22 -24.26
N LEU A 415 -12.06 8.16 -24.13
CA LEU A 415 -11.19 7.12 -24.70
C LEU A 415 -10.95 5.93 -23.75
N SER A 416 -11.72 5.77 -22.68
CA SER A 416 -11.70 4.55 -21.86
C SER A 416 -12.08 3.32 -22.68
N THR A 417 -11.10 2.53 -23.10
CA THR A 417 -11.29 1.35 -23.97
C THR A 417 -11.22 0.01 -23.23
N ARG A 418 -10.92 -0.01 -21.92
CA ARG A 418 -10.66 -1.26 -21.18
C ARG A 418 -11.45 -1.37 -19.90
N LEU A 419 -11.78 -2.60 -19.54
CA LEU A 419 -12.34 -2.94 -18.24
C LEU A 419 -11.25 -2.94 -17.17
N VAL A 420 -11.61 -2.62 -15.94
CA VAL A 420 -10.78 -2.93 -14.76
C VAL A 420 -10.61 -4.44 -14.63
N SER A 421 -9.48 -4.87 -14.06
CA SER A 421 -9.25 -6.28 -13.67
C SER A 421 -10.47 -6.88 -12.97
N ASP A 422 -10.70 -8.17 -13.20
CA ASP A 422 -11.70 -8.98 -12.50
C ASP A 422 -11.29 -9.31 -11.06
N THR A 423 -10.03 -9.05 -10.71
CA THR A 423 -9.48 -9.20 -9.37
C THR A 423 -9.04 -7.86 -8.76
N PRO A 424 -9.14 -7.70 -7.43
CA PRO A 424 -8.60 -6.54 -6.73
C PRO A 424 -7.08 -6.45 -6.84
N ILE A 425 -6.54 -5.23 -6.81
CA ILE A 425 -5.09 -4.97 -6.89
C ILE A 425 -4.37 -5.44 -5.63
N ILE A 426 -4.99 -5.21 -4.46
CA ILE A 426 -4.46 -5.62 -3.17
C ILE A 426 -5.07 -6.97 -2.84
N GLU A 427 -4.23 -8.00 -2.75
CA GLU A 427 -4.64 -9.33 -2.29
C GLU A 427 -4.69 -9.39 -0.76
N GLY A 428 -5.56 -10.26 -0.24
CA GLY A 428 -5.76 -10.50 1.19
C GLY A 428 -6.64 -11.73 1.39
N ASP A 429 -6.84 -12.15 2.64
CA ASP A 429 -7.75 -13.26 2.95
C ASP A 429 -9.15 -12.99 2.36
N PHE A 430 -9.68 -13.97 1.63
CA PHE A 430 -11.00 -13.93 0.98
C PHE A 430 -12.15 -13.59 1.95
N GLY A 431 -11.97 -13.79 3.25
CA GLY A 431 -12.91 -13.37 4.29
C GLY A 431 -12.98 -11.87 4.54
N PHE A 432 -11.91 -11.13 4.25
CA PHE A 432 -11.75 -9.70 4.60
C PHE A 432 -11.67 -8.77 3.39
N ILE A 433 -11.66 -9.34 2.19
CA ILE A 433 -11.58 -8.61 0.92
C ILE A 433 -12.93 -8.61 0.21
N SER A 434 -13.23 -7.51 -0.50
CA SER A 434 -14.31 -7.50 -1.49
C SER A 434 -13.77 -7.93 -2.84
N CYS A 435 -14.22 -9.08 -3.34
CA CYS A 435 -13.85 -9.55 -4.68
C CYS A 435 -14.64 -8.87 -5.80
N LYS A 436 -15.62 -8.00 -5.47
CA LYS A 436 -16.53 -7.40 -6.46
C LYS A 436 -16.47 -5.88 -6.48
N PHE A 437 -16.28 -5.24 -5.33
CA PHE A 437 -16.43 -3.80 -5.21
C PHE A 437 -15.22 -3.13 -4.57
N GLN A 438 -15.01 -1.87 -4.91
CA GLN A 438 -14.03 -1.00 -4.27
C GLN A 438 -14.51 0.46 -4.35
N CYS A 439 -14.43 1.20 -3.24
CA CYS A 439 -14.56 2.65 -3.30
C CYS A 439 -13.54 3.29 -4.27
N LEU A 440 -13.91 4.46 -4.78
CA LEU A 440 -13.10 5.24 -5.70
C LEU A 440 -12.46 6.44 -4.98
N PRO A 441 -11.19 6.34 -4.51
CA PRO A 441 -10.50 7.48 -3.94
C PRO A 441 -10.23 8.56 -4.99
N SER A 442 -10.10 9.79 -4.50
CA SER A 442 -9.60 10.94 -5.26
C SER A 442 -8.10 11.15 -4.98
N GLU A 443 -7.39 11.67 -5.97
CA GLU A 443 -5.98 12.03 -5.87
C GLU A 443 -5.82 13.43 -5.28
N PHE A 444 -5.24 13.49 -4.09
CA PHE A 444 -4.85 14.70 -3.39
C PHE A 444 -3.34 14.89 -3.51
N ARG A 445 -2.90 16.13 -3.68
CA ARG A 445 -1.48 16.51 -3.66
C ARG A 445 -1.27 17.49 -2.52
N VAL A 446 -0.33 17.16 -1.64
CA VAL A 446 0.17 18.09 -0.63
C VAL A 446 1.41 18.75 -1.22
N GLU A 447 1.33 20.05 -1.43
CA GLU A 447 2.43 20.84 -1.99
C GLU A 447 3.53 21.06 -0.94
N GLN A 448 4.69 21.52 -1.40
CA GLN A 448 5.85 21.71 -0.52
C GLN A 448 5.61 22.79 0.56
N ASP A 449 4.73 23.76 0.28
CA ASP A 449 4.30 24.80 1.22
C ASP A 449 3.18 24.33 2.18
N GLY A 450 2.75 23.06 2.06
CA GLY A 450 1.66 22.48 2.84
C GLY A 450 0.26 22.83 2.32
N SER A 451 0.13 23.59 1.23
CA SER A 451 -1.15 23.73 0.53
C SER A 451 -1.59 22.40 -0.08
N VAL A 452 -2.90 22.24 -0.31
CA VAL A 452 -3.47 20.99 -0.82
C VAL A 452 -4.26 21.29 -2.08
N THR A 453 -4.04 20.45 -3.10
CA THR A 453 -4.81 20.44 -4.34
C THR A 453 -5.46 19.08 -4.52
N ILE A 454 -6.63 19.06 -5.16
CA ILE A 454 -7.33 17.82 -5.53
C ILE A 454 -7.19 17.71 -7.03
N ASN A 455 -6.34 16.81 -7.49
CA ASN A 455 -5.90 16.71 -8.90
C ASN A 455 -6.88 15.93 -9.78
N SER A 456 -8.09 15.70 -9.28
CA SER A 456 -9.01 14.70 -9.79
C SER A 456 -10.42 14.98 -9.22
N TYR A 457 -11.50 14.42 -9.79
CA TYR A 457 -12.85 14.59 -9.24
C TYR A 457 -13.11 13.80 -7.93
N ILE A 458 -13.95 14.29 -7.05
CA ILE A 458 -14.47 13.54 -5.91
C ILE A 458 -15.66 12.70 -6.39
N ASN A 459 -15.63 11.40 -6.10
CA ASN A 459 -16.71 10.49 -6.48
C ASN A 459 -18.06 11.06 -6.01
N ASN A 460 -19.07 11.01 -6.88
CA ASN A 460 -20.40 11.57 -6.66
C ASN A 460 -20.47 13.11 -6.49
N LEU A 461 -19.39 13.87 -6.74
CA LEU A 461 -19.39 15.33 -6.67
C LEU A 461 -18.88 15.95 -7.97
N ASN A 462 -19.74 16.63 -8.73
CA ASN A 462 -19.35 17.19 -10.03
C ASN A 462 -18.30 18.33 -9.87
N PRO A 463 -17.13 18.25 -10.53
CA PRO A 463 -16.04 19.22 -10.37
C PRO A 463 -16.32 20.59 -11.01
N ILE A 464 -17.24 20.67 -11.98
CA ILE A 464 -17.61 21.90 -12.67
C ILE A 464 -18.66 22.65 -11.84
N TRP A 465 -19.72 21.95 -11.41
CA TRP A 465 -20.83 22.55 -10.69
C TRP A 465 -20.46 22.93 -9.25
N HIS A 466 -19.61 22.13 -8.61
CA HIS A 466 -19.24 22.30 -7.19
C HIS A 466 -17.79 22.77 -7.00
N ARG A 467 -17.25 23.57 -7.94
CA ARG A 467 -15.85 24.01 -7.93
C ARG A 467 -15.42 24.65 -6.60
N ASP A 468 -16.30 25.39 -5.95
CA ASP A 468 -16.00 26.01 -4.66
C ASP A 468 -16.00 25.03 -3.49
N MET A 469 -16.83 23.97 -3.54
CA MET A 469 -16.79 22.86 -2.60
C MET A 469 -15.43 22.15 -2.65
N TYR A 470 -14.87 21.89 -3.85
CA TYR A 470 -13.53 21.29 -3.99
C TYR A 470 -12.44 22.13 -3.33
N LYS A 471 -12.45 23.45 -3.57
CA LYS A 471 -11.51 24.38 -2.90
C LYS A 471 -11.68 24.36 -1.39
N CYS A 472 -12.92 24.23 -0.91
CA CYS A 472 -13.23 24.15 0.52
C CYS A 472 -12.69 22.85 1.12
N ILE A 473 -13.02 21.69 0.53
CA ILE A 473 -12.53 20.38 0.96
C ILE A 473 -11.00 20.34 0.98
N ALA A 474 -10.33 20.88 -0.05
CA ALA A 474 -8.87 20.94 -0.09
C ALA A 474 -8.28 21.77 1.07
N LYS A 475 -8.90 22.93 1.37
CA LYS A 475 -8.51 23.77 2.52
C LYS A 475 -8.76 23.10 3.87
N ILE A 476 -9.86 22.35 4.00
CA ILE A 476 -10.12 21.58 5.22
C ILE A 476 -9.08 20.46 5.34
N PHE A 477 -8.83 19.71 4.26
CA PHE A 477 -7.82 18.64 4.27
C PHE A 477 -6.42 19.17 4.61
N LYS A 478 -6.06 20.39 4.16
CA LYS A 478 -4.83 21.09 4.61
C LYS A 478 -4.73 21.18 6.14
N CYS A 479 -5.83 21.39 6.85
CA CYS A 479 -5.85 21.39 8.32
C CYS A 479 -5.63 20.00 8.93
N PHE A 480 -6.04 18.94 8.22
CA PHE A 480 -5.85 17.54 8.64
C PHE A 480 -4.44 17.00 8.35
N VAL A 481 -3.70 17.56 7.39
CA VAL A 481 -2.32 17.12 7.06
C VAL A 481 -1.43 16.97 8.31
N PRO A 482 -1.24 17.99 9.16
CA PRO A 482 -0.41 17.85 10.37
C PRO A 482 -1.00 16.88 11.41
N MET A 483 -2.32 16.67 11.42
CA MET A 483 -2.95 15.65 12.27
C MET A 483 -2.58 14.24 11.79
N PHE A 484 -2.67 13.98 10.48
CA PHE A 484 -2.26 12.71 9.90
C PHE A 484 -0.75 12.45 10.06
N GLU A 485 0.09 13.47 9.92
CA GLU A 485 1.53 13.37 10.20
C GLU A 485 1.80 12.97 11.67
N SER A 486 1.06 13.56 12.61
CA SER A 486 1.15 13.22 14.04
C SER A 486 0.70 11.79 14.33
N LEU A 487 -0.39 11.37 13.68
CA LEU A 487 -0.89 10.00 13.75
C LEU A 487 0.11 9.01 13.16
N PHE A 488 0.61 9.24 11.94
CA PHE A 488 1.55 8.34 11.26
C PHE A 488 2.85 8.18 12.03
N ARG A 489 3.37 9.24 12.64
CA ARG A 489 4.53 9.17 13.53
C ARG A 489 4.31 8.24 14.72
N THR A 490 3.09 8.13 15.23
CA THR A 490 2.77 7.34 16.43
C THR A 490 2.07 6.01 16.12
N MET A 491 1.86 5.69 14.84
CA MET A 491 1.15 4.50 14.38
C MET A 491 1.98 3.20 14.50
N ASP A 492 3.25 3.31 14.90
CA ASP A 492 4.07 2.14 15.25
C ASP A 492 3.43 1.40 16.44
N PRO A 493 3.10 0.10 16.29
CA PRO A 493 2.53 -0.72 17.36
C PRO A 493 3.36 -0.78 18.66
N MET A 494 4.67 -0.51 18.58
CA MET A 494 5.57 -0.48 19.74
C MET A 494 5.42 0.79 20.59
N LEU A 495 4.77 1.84 20.05
CA LEU A 495 4.50 3.10 20.74
C LEU A 495 3.18 3.02 21.53
N LYS A 496 3.22 2.33 22.67
CA LYS A 496 2.14 2.31 23.67
C LYS A 496 2.32 3.43 24.68
N TYR A 497 1.21 3.94 25.23
CA TYR A 497 1.14 4.87 26.36
C TYR A 497 1.83 4.28 27.59
N ILE A 498 1.74 2.97 27.78
CA ILE A 498 2.49 2.26 28.81
C ILE A 498 2.72 0.82 28.34
N ASP A 499 3.87 0.27 28.69
CA ASP A 499 4.28 -1.10 28.34
C ASP A 499 5.00 -1.71 29.55
N ILE A 500 4.28 -2.52 30.34
CA ILE A 500 4.82 -3.17 31.53
C ILE A 500 5.50 -4.48 31.12
N ARG A 501 6.78 -4.39 30.73
CA ARG A 501 7.62 -5.54 30.36
C ARG A 501 7.90 -6.54 31.49
N ASN A 502 7.52 -6.21 32.72
CA ASN A 502 7.81 -7.02 33.92
C ASN A 502 6.91 -8.25 34.08
N GLY A 503 5.87 -8.42 33.24
CA GLY A 503 4.91 -9.53 33.37
C GLY A 503 5.55 -10.94 33.28
N ILE A 504 6.67 -11.08 32.56
CA ILE A 504 7.28 -12.40 32.26
C ILE A 504 8.43 -12.74 33.22
N GLN A 505 9.04 -11.76 33.90
CA GLN A 505 10.25 -11.99 34.71
C GLN A 505 10.03 -12.88 35.95
N GLY A 506 8.78 -13.08 36.37
CA GLY A 506 8.42 -13.95 37.49
C GLY A 506 8.04 -15.39 37.10
N TYR A 507 7.93 -15.71 35.81
CA TYR A 507 7.54 -17.05 35.36
C TYR A 507 8.79 -17.88 35.00
N GLU A 508 9.41 -18.52 36.00
CA GLU A 508 10.36 -19.61 35.71
C GLU A 508 9.58 -20.82 35.19
N SER A 509 9.73 -21.08 33.88
CA SER A 509 9.26 -22.32 33.25
C SER A 509 9.89 -23.52 33.98
N PRO A 510 9.14 -24.58 34.29
CA PRO A 510 9.75 -25.77 34.86
C PRO A 510 10.79 -26.29 33.86
N ASN A 511 12.03 -26.46 34.31
CA ASN A 511 12.99 -27.32 33.63
C ASN A 511 12.28 -28.65 33.38
N GLN A 512 11.86 -28.92 32.14
CA GLN A 512 11.44 -30.24 31.73
C GLN A 512 12.68 -31.13 31.80
N SER A 513 12.95 -31.69 32.98
CA SER A 513 13.74 -32.89 33.05
C SER A 513 12.84 -34.02 32.57
N ASP A 514 13.08 -34.47 31.34
CA ASP A 514 12.59 -35.75 30.81
C ASP A 514 13.12 -36.91 31.67
N ARG A 515 12.57 -37.12 32.88
CA ARG A 515 12.64 -38.40 33.60
C ARG A 515 11.37 -38.57 34.42
N GLY A 516 10.62 -39.62 34.06
CA GLY A 516 9.27 -39.87 34.52
C GLY A 516 9.14 -40.27 35.99
N GLY A 517 7.86 -40.31 36.39
CA GLY A 517 7.37 -41.04 37.54
C GLY A 517 7.13 -40.18 38.79
N MET A 518 6.04 -39.40 38.80
CA MET A 518 5.26 -39.16 40.03
C MET A 518 3.86 -38.60 39.71
N GLU A 519 2.88 -39.06 40.48
CA GLU A 519 1.44 -38.77 40.35
C GLU A 519 1.09 -37.27 40.50
N PRO A 520 0.03 -36.79 39.85
CA PRO A 520 -0.37 -35.39 39.87
C PRO A 520 -1.31 -35.11 41.06
N ASP A 521 -0.80 -34.92 42.26
CA ASP A 521 -1.67 -34.69 43.44
C ASP A 521 -1.19 -33.58 44.39
N THR A 522 -0.65 -32.48 43.84
CA THR A 522 -0.55 -31.21 44.59
C THR A 522 -0.81 -30.03 43.66
N GLN A 523 -1.98 -29.41 43.81
CA GLN A 523 -2.24 -28.06 43.31
C GLN A 523 -1.31 -27.08 44.06
N VAL A 524 -0.14 -26.81 43.50
CA VAL A 524 0.75 -25.78 44.01
C VAL A 524 0.13 -24.43 43.65
N THR A 525 -0.59 -23.81 44.59
CA THR A 525 -1.09 -22.44 44.48
C THR A 525 0.11 -21.49 44.49
N ARG A 526 0.66 -21.18 43.30
CA ARG A 526 1.70 -20.15 43.16
C ARG A 526 1.05 -18.77 43.28
N PRO A 527 1.67 -17.80 43.97
CA PRO A 527 1.17 -16.44 44.01
C PRO A 527 1.20 -15.84 42.59
N VAL A 528 0.07 -15.32 42.13
CA VAL A 528 -0.01 -14.56 40.88
C VAL A 528 0.76 -13.26 41.08
N TYR A 529 1.84 -13.06 40.34
CA TYR A 529 2.53 -11.78 40.31
C TYR A 529 1.74 -10.82 39.43
N VAL A 530 1.02 -9.90 40.08
CA VAL A 530 0.34 -8.79 39.38
C VAL A 530 1.39 -7.72 39.05
N PRO A 531 1.58 -7.36 37.77
CA PRO A 531 2.56 -6.36 37.38
C PRO A 531 2.28 -5.01 38.05
N THR A 532 3.32 -4.33 38.51
CA THR A 532 3.22 -2.97 39.08
C THR A 532 3.61 -1.93 38.05
N LEU A 533 2.99 -0.74 38.15
CA LEU A 533 3.40 0.43 37.35
C LEU A 533 4.87 0.79 37.64
N PRO A 534 5.63 1.27 36.63
CA PRO A 534 6.97 1.79 36.85
C PRO A 534 6.93 3.05 37.71
N GLU A 535 8.03 3.35 38.41
CA GLU A 535 8.15 4.57 39.22
C GLU A 535 8.24 5.83 38.36
N HIS A 536 8.82 5.71 37.16
CA HIS A 536 9.03 6.82 36.22
C HIS A 536 8.58 6.46 34.80
N PHE A 537 8.17 7.48 34.05
CA PHE A 537 7.77 7.32 32.66
C PHE A 537 8.98 7.34 31.72
N GLU A 538 9.21 6.24 30.99
CA GLU A 538 10.23 6.16 29.94
C GLU A 538 9.59 6.41 28.56
N SER A 539 9.91 7.54 27.93
CA SER A 539 9.38 7.89 26.61
C SER A 539 10.03 7.07 25.49
N LYS A 540 9.21 6.38 24.70
CA LYS A 540 9.60 5.78 23.42
C LYS A 540 9.34 6.71 22.22
N TYR A 541 8.72 7.87 22.44
CA TYR A 541 8.37 8.79 21.35
C TYR A 541 9.58 9.56 20.81
N GLU A 542 10.69 9.58 21.54
CA GLU A 542 11.95 10.19 21.08
C GLU A 542 12.57 9.44 19.89
N SER A 543 12.30 8.14 19.76
CA SER A 543 12.76 7.33 18.63
C SER A 543 11.83 7.36 17.42
N ALA A 544 10.65 8.01 17.51
CA ALA A 544 9.69 8.06 16.42
C ALA A 544 10.10 9.12 15.38
N GLU A 545 10.45 8.68 14.17
CA GLU A 545 10.86 9.60 13.10
C GLU A 545 9.69 10.49 12.64
N PRO A 546 9.91 11.79 12.41
CA PRO A 546 8.89 12.67 11.85
C PRO A 546 8.43 12.20 10.47
N VAL A 547 7.11 12.04 10.29
CA VAL A 547 6.51 11.77 8.99
C VAL A 547 6.06 13.08 8.37
N SER A 548 6.51 13.38 7.15
CA SER A 548 6.07 14.55 6.38
C SER A 548 5.30 14.10 5.15
N LEU A 549 4.09 14.63 4.97
CA LEU A 549 3.25 14.42 3.79
C LEU A 549 3.48 15.48 2.69
N ARG A 550 4.28 16.52 2.97
CA ARG A 550 4.58 17.57 1.99
C ARG A 550 5.32 17.01 0.78
N GLY A 551 4.92 17.46 -0.41
CA GLY A 551 5.46 17.00 -1.68
C GLY A 551 4.93 15.64 -2.14
N ARG A 552 3.94 15.06 -1.45
CA ARG A 552 3.42 13.71 -1.72
C ARG A 552 2.02 13.71 -2.32
N ASN A 553 1.73 12.65 -3.07
CA ASN A 553 0.38 12.34 -3.55
C ASN A 553 -0.29 11.36 -2.60
N LEU A 554 -1.58 11.55 -2.34
CA LEU A 554 -2.39 10.74 -1.44
C LEU A 554 -3.70 10.35 -2.13
N GLN A 555 -4.15 9.12 -1.88
CA GLN A 555 -5.48 8.68 -2.25
C GLN A 555 -6.43 8.85 -1.06
N VAL A 556 -7.49 9.63 -1.24
CA VAL A 556 -8.44 9.96 -0.18
C VAL A 556 -9.86 9.74 -0.67
N ILE A 557 -10.62 8.94 0.07
CA ILE A 557 -12.06 8.78 -0.15
C ILE A 557 -12.76 9.83 0.72
N VAL A 558 -13.62 10.64 0.10
CA VAL A 558 -14.37 11.70 0.80
C VAL A 558 -15.82 11.26 0.96
N LYS A 559 -16.35 11.42 2.17
CA LYS A 559 -17.77 11.19 2.48
C LYS A 559 -18.32 12.39 3.24
N LEU A 560 -19.54 12.79 2.90
CA LEU A 560 -20.25 13.87 3.59
C LEU A 560 -21.61 13.33 4.05
N THR A 561 -21.79 13.26 5.37
CA THR A 561 -22.95 12.64 6.01
C THR A 561 -23.72 13.70 6.79
N ASN A 562 -25.05 13.67 6.69
CA ASN A 562 -25.96 14.45 7.51
C ASN A 562 -26.93 13.49 8.21
N ILE A 563 -26.97 13.54 9.54
CA ILE A 563 -27.89 12.79 10.38
C ILE A 563 -28.92 13.79 10.93
N GLN A 564 -30.19 13.59 10.61
CA GLN A 564 -31.29 14.46 11.04
C GLN A 564 -32.21 13.74 12.02
N LEU A 565 -32.43 14.35 13.18
CA LEU A 565 -33.38 13.93 14.20
C LEU A 565 -34.57 14.88 14.19
N THR A 566 -35.76 14.33 14.36
CA THR A 566 -37.01 15.11 14.43
C THR A 566 -37.76 14.74 15.69
N PRO A 567 -38.71 15.56 16.18
CA PRO A 567 -39.55 15.18 17.30
C PRO A 567 -40.28 13.83 17.11
N SER A 568 -40.54 13.43 15.85
CA SER A 568 -41.13 12.12 15.51
C SER A 568 -40.14 10.95 15.50
N LYS A 569 -38.84 11.23 15.34
CA LYS A 569 -37.72 10.28 15.36
C LYS A 569 -36.57 10.90 16.17
N PRO A 570 -36.70 10.95 17.51
CA PRO A 570 -35.87 11.82 18.35
C PRO A 570 -34.52 11.18 18.74
N LYS A 571 -34.26 9.93 18.35
CA LYS A 571 -33.08 9.16 18.76
C LYS A 571 -32.42 8.49 17.58
N TYR A 572 -31.11 8.63 17.48
CA TYR A 572 -30.23 7.82 16.63
C TYR A 572 -29.70 6.64 17.45
N ASP A 573 -29.96 5.43 16.99
CA ASP A 573 -29.56 4.21 17.70
C ASP A 573 -28.06 3.95 17.59
N GLU A 574 -27.52 3.17 18.54
CA GLU A 574 -26.12 2.80 18.53
C GLU A 574 -25.75 2.00 17.26
N GLY A 575 -24.56 2.28 16.72
CA GLY A 575 -24.01 1.54 15.59
C GLY A 575 -23.51 0.15 16.01
N ASN A 576 -23.11 -0.66 15.04
CA ASN A 576 -22.36 -1.90 15.31
C ASN A 576 -20.84 -1.62 15.35
N TRP A 577 -20.10 -2.47 16.04
CA TRP A 577 -18.63 -2.46 15.96
C TRP A 577 -18.17 -2.74 14.53
N HIS A 578 -17.43 -1.78 13.95
CA HIS A 578 -16.95 -1.87 12.57
C HIS A 578 -15.62 -1.17 12.34
N ILE A 579 -15.01 -1.52 11.22
CA ILE A 579 -13.80 -0.92 10.63
C ILE A 579 -14.21 -0.25 9.31
N GLU A 580 -13.38 0.64 8.78
CA GLU A 580 -13.67 1.32 7.53
C GLU A 580 -13.11 0.57 6.32
N GLY A 581 -14.03 0.07 5.49
CA GLY A 581 -13.71 -0.60 4.23
C GLY A 581 -13.03 -1.97 4.36
N PRO A 582 -13.05 -2.78 3.29
CA PRO A 582 -12.31 -4.03 3.18
C PRO A 582 -10.82 -3.81 2.86
N ILE A 583 -10.02 -4.88 2.94
CA ILE A 583 -8.55 -4.84 2.69
C ILE A 583 -8.21 -4.22 1.33
N ASN A 584 -9.00 -4.49 0.28
CA ASN A 584 -8.74 -3.98 -1.06
C ASN A 584 -8.91 -2.45 -1.20
N GLU A 585 -9.52 -1.78 -0.22
CA GLU A 585 -9.58 -0.31 -0.16
C GLU A 585 -8.35 0.30 0.55
N SER A 586 -7.54 -0.51 1.24
CA SER A 586 -6.28 -0.11 1.91
C SER A 586 -6.37 1.12 2.83
N ILE A 587 -7.50 1.34 3.48
CA ILE A 587 -7.68 2.49 4.37
C ILE A 587 -6.82 2.28 5.63
N VAL A 588 -5.94 3.24 5.93
CA VAL A 588 -5.01 3.22 7.09
C VAL A 588 -5.39 4.23 8.17
N ALA A 589 -6.06 5.33 7.81
CA ALA A 589 -6.44 6.37 8.73
C ALA A 589 -7.77 7.01 8.35
N ILE A 590 -8.50 7.45 9.38
CA ILE A 590 -9.77 8.14 9.26
C ILE A 590 -9.60 9.54 9.84
N GLY A 591 -10.08 10.56 9.12
CA GLY A 591 -10.25 11.91 9.62
C GLY A 591 -11.73 12.30 9.63
N LEU A 592 -12.23 12.80 10.75
CA LEU A 592 -13.61 13.25 10.93
C LEU A 592 -13.63 14.72 11.29
N TYR A 593 -14.50 15.49 10.65
CA TYR A 593 -14.84 16.86 11.02
C TYR A 593 -16.34 16.97 11.31
N TYR A 594 -16.69 17.12 12.60
CA TYR A 594 -18.05 17.37 13.06
C TYR A 594 -18.34 18.86 12.93
N TYR A 595 -18.72 19.29 11.73
CA TYR A 595 -18.73 20.70 11.38
C TYR A 595 -19.98 21.43 11.82
N ASP A 596 -21.11 20.73 11.95
CA ASP A 596 -22.37 21.32 12.35
C ASP A 596 -23.17 20.30 13.17
N VAL A 597 -23.17 20.51 14.49
CA VAL A 597 -23.84 19.67 15.48
C VAL A 597 -24.75 20.56 16.33
N GLU A 598 -26.06 20.40 16.18
CA GLU A 598 -27.06 21.27 16.80
C GLU A 598 -28.22 20.46 17.40
N ASN A 599 -28.68 20.90 18.58
CA ASN A 599 -29.84 20.35 19.29
C ASN A 599 -29.81 18.82 19.49
N ILE A 600 -28.63 18.24 19.71
CA ILE A 600 -28.48 16.83 20.09
C ILE A 600 -27.54 16.68 21.28
N THR A 601 -27.67 15.58 22.03
CA THR A 601 -26.67 15.16 23.00
C THR A 601 -25.32 14.94 22.31
N THR A 602 -24.21 15.33 22.95
CA THR A 602 -22.86 15.23 22.36
C THR A 602 -22.58 13.82 21.85
N PRO A 603 -22.32 13.63 20.54
CA PRO A 603 -22.02 12.31 20.01
C PRO A 603 -20.69 11.76 20.54
N LYS A 604 -20.57 10.44 20.58
CA LYS A 604 -19.40 9.72 21.11
C LYS A 604 -19.02 8.56 20.21
N LEU A 605 -17.70 8.32 20.13
CA LEU A 605 -17.12 7.17 19.43
C LEU A 605 -16.44 6.27 20.46
N ASP A 606 -16.84 5.01 20.49
CA ASP A 606 -16.18 3.97 21.28
C ASP A 606 -15.15 3.23 20.42
N PHE A 607 -14.05 2.81 21.03
CA PHE A 607 -12.95 2.13 20.35
C PHE A 607 -12.57 0.83 21.06
N ARG A 608 -12.26 -0.20 20.26
CA ARG A 608 -11.64 -1.45 20.71
C ARG A 608 -10.56 -1.91 19.75
N VAL A 609 -9.62 -2.68 20.26
CA VAL A 609 -8.49 -3.23 19.48
C VAL A 609 -8.47 -4.75 19.57
N ALA A 610 -8.10 -5.41 18.48
CA ALA A 610 -7.84 -6.85 18.49
C ALA A 610 -6.49 -7.11 19.17
N VAL A 611 -6.41 -8.20 19.94
CA VAL A 611 -5.20 -8.60 20.66
C VAL A 611 -4.73 -9.97 20.22
N TYR A 612 -3.41 -10.18 20.15
CA TYR A 612 -2.84 -11.47 19.76
C TYR A 612 -2.79 -12.45 20.95
N CYS A 613 -2.74 -13.75 20.64
CA CYS A 613 -2.63 -14.82 21.64
C CYS A 613 -1.27 -14.79 22.34
N PHE A 614 -1.23 -15.10 23.63
CA PHE A 614 0.01 -15.32 24.38
C PHE A 614 0.85 -16.42 23.72
N ASP A 615 2.18 -16.29 23.79
CA ASP A 615 3.05 -17.44 23.58
C ASP A 615 2.64 -18.53 24.59
N TYR A 616 2.30 -19.72 24.07
CA TYR A 616 1.66 -20.85 24.76
C TYR A 616 2.45 -21.45 25.95
N GLN A 617 3.52 -20.81 26.42
CA GLN A 617 4.39 -21.33 27.47
C GLN A 617 3.89 -20.94 28.87
N GLY A 618 2.87 -21.67 29.34
CA GLY A 618 2.80 -22.08 30.75
C GLY A 618 1.94 -21.27 31.74
N ALA A 619 1.36 -20.12 31.41
CA ALA A 619 0.56 -19.37 32.39
C ALA A 619 -0.73 -20.14 32.79
N SER A 620 -0.94 -20.40 34.09
CA SER A 620 -2.17 -21.05 34.61
C SER A 620 -3.40 -20.15 34.44
N ASP A 621 -4.60 -20.71 34.27
CA ASP A 621 -5.87 -19.97 34.09
C ASP A 621 -6.09 -18.83 35.12
N MET A 622 -5.60 -18.99 36.36
CA MET A 622 -5.68 -17.96 37.42
C MET A 622 -4.90 -16.68 37.08
N TYR A 623 -3.76 -16.80 36.40
CA TYR A 623 -2.93 -15.67 35.96
C TYR A 623 -3.63 -14.84 34.86
N TRP A 624 -4.38 -15.49 33.99
CA TRP A 624 -5.07 -14.84 32.86
C TRP A 624 -6.19 -13.91 33.36
N LYS A 625 -6.95 -14.36 34.34
CA LYS A 625 -8.03 -13.59 34.95
C LYS A 625 -7.50 -12.42 35.79
N ASP A 626 -6.53 -12.69 36.66
CA ASP A 626 -6.08 -11.70 37.63
C ASP A 626 -5.13 -10.64 37.03
N VAL A 627 -4.41 -10.97 35.96
CA VAL A 627 -3.48 -10.03 35.29
C VAL A 627 -4.09 -9.37 34.07
N TYR A 628 -4.88 -10.08 33.26
CA TYR A 628 -5.40 -9.55 31.98
C TYR A 628 -6.93 -9.40 31.95
N GLY A 629 -7.65 -9.86 32.99
CA GLY A 629 -9.11 -9.83 33.02
C GLY A 629 -9.77 -10.88 32.14
N ILE A 630 -9.00 -11.85 31.64
CA ILE A 630 -9.51 -12.91 30.76
C ILE A 630 -10.11 -14.01 31.63
N ILE A 631 -11.43 -14.12 31.62
CA ILE A 631 -12.19 -14.94 32.57
C ILE A 631 -11.99 -16.43 32.27
N ASP A 632 -11.97 -16.78 30.99
CA ASP A 632 -11.84 -18.14 30.48
C ASP A 632 -11.33 -18.13 29.02
N ARG A 633 -11.16 -19.33 28.45
CA ARG A 633 -10.72 -19.50 27.06
C ARG A 633 -11.78 -19.08 26.03
N GLU A 634 -13.02 -18.84 26.45
CA GLU A 634 -14.12 -18.39 25.59
C GLU A 634 -14.20 -16.85 25.50
N SER A 635 -13.39 -16.14 26.29
CA SER A 635 -13.31 -14.68 26.25
C SER A 635 -12.83 -14.20 24.87
N PRO A 636 -13.43 -13.13 24.32
CA PRO A 636 -13.09 -12.66 22.99
C PRO A 636 -11.72 -11.97 22.96
N ARG A 637 -10.97 -12.14 21.86
CA ARG A 637 -9.64 -11.54 21.64
C ARG A 637 -9.68 -10.05 21.26
N ASN A 638 -10.37 -9.24 22.06
CA ASN A 638 -10.35 -7.78 21.94
C ASN A 638 -10.29 -7.07 23.30
N GLN A 639 -9.84 -5.82 23.29
CA GLN A 639 -9.87 -4.94 24.45
C GLN A 639 -10.53 -3.61 24.08
N TYR A 640 -11.52 -3.19 24.88
CA TYR A 640 -12.07 -1.84 24.81
C TYR A 640 -11.02 -0.83 25.27
N ILE A 641 -10.66 0.13 24.42
CA ILE A 641 -9.55 1.07 24.67
C ILE A 641 -10.01 2.48 25.01
N GLY A 642 -11.31 2.76 25.04
CA GLY A 642 -11.85 4.03 25.49
C GLY A 642 -12.90 4.63 24.55
N SER A 643 -13.34 5.84 24.90
CA SER A 643 -14.31 6.62 24.11
C SER A 643 -13.82 8.05 23.90
N LEU A 644 -14.30 8.68 22.83
CA LEU A 644 -13.97 10.05 22.45
C LEU A 644 -15.25 10.83 22.13
N GLU A 645 -15.45 11.95 22.82
CA GLU A 645 -16.56 12.87 22.55
C GLU A 645 -16.24 13.76 21.34
N VAL A 646 -17.23 13.98 20.48
CA VAL A 646 -17.10 14.73 19.22
C VAL A 646 -18.10 15.89 19.16
N PRO A 647 -17.88 16.96 19.95
CA PRO A 647 -18.73 18.14 19.92
C PRO A 647 -18.60 18.92 18.60
N ASN A 648 -19.47 19.90 18.43
CA ASN A 648 -19.44 20.81 17.29
C ASN A 648 -18.05 21.44 17.09
N GLY A 649 -17.56 21.46 15.86
CA GLY A 649 -16.28 22.05 15.46
C GLY A 649 -15.04 21.17 15.69
N ARG A 650 -15.18 19.97 16.29
CA ARG A 650 -14.05 19.08 16.54
C ARG A 650 -13.62 18.32 15.30
N CYS A 651 -12.31 18.35 15.03
CA CYS A 651 -11.64 17.44 14.11
C CYS A 651 -10.98 16.30 14.88
N VAL A 652 -11.04 15.08 14.36
CA VAL A 652 -10.42 13.88 14.96
C VAL A 652 -9.72 13.07 13.87
N VAL A 653 -8.54 12.52 14.17
CA VAL A 653 -7.92 11.46 13.37
C VAL A 653 -7.59 10.24 14.20
N TYR A 654 -7.73 9.05 13.61
CA TYR A 654 -7.40 7.77 14.24
C TYR A 654 -7.06 6.70 13.19
N PRO A 655 -6.33 5.63 13.56
CA PRO A 655 -5.96 4.55 12.63
C PRO A 655 -7.15 3.61 12.39
N ASN A 656 -7.24 3.04 11.19
CA ASN A 656 -8.30 2.08 10.83
C ASN A 656 -8.15 0.71 11.52
N ARG A 657 -7.02 0.46 12.19
CA ARG A 657 -6.79 -0.75 13.01
C ARG A 657 -7.73 -0.80 14.22
N TYR A 658 -8.20 0.35 14.69
CA TYR A 658 -9.16 0.42 15.78
C TYR A 658 -10.56 0.24 15.25
N GLN A 659 -11.19 -0.82 15.74
CA GLN A 659 -12.61 -1.01 15.51
C GLN A 659 -13.35 0.02 16.35
N HIS A 660 -14.30 0.70 15.74
CA HIS A 660 -15.03 1.76 16.40
C HIS A 660 -16.54 1.55 16.29
N LYS A 661 -17.27 2.25 17.15
CA LYS A 661 -18.72 2.21 17.23
C LYS A 661 -19.25 3.59 17.59
N GLU A 662 -20.18 4.10 16.80
CA GLU A 662 -20.95 5.31 17.11
C GLU A 662 -21.94 5.01 18.24
N GLN A 663 -21.92 5.80 19.31
CA GLN A 663 -22.91 5.71 20.39
C GLN A 663 -24.22 6.36 19.98
N SER A 664 -25.32 5.92 20.60
CA SER A 664 -26.63 6.55 20.42
C SER A 664 -26.61 7.99 20.94
N PHE A 665 -27.30 8.88 20.25
CA PHE A 665 -27.56 10.25 20.69
C PHE A 665 -29.01 10.63 20.39
N GLU A 666 -29.52 11.61 21.12
CA GLU A 666 -30.92 12.05 21.04
C GLU A 666 -31.05 13.57 21.05
N LEU A 667 -32.24 14.08 20.75
CA LEU A 667 -32.53 15.51 20.79
C LEU A 667 -32.31 16.09 22.20
N ALA A 668 -31.58 17.19 22.28
CA ALA A 668 -31.38 17.91 23.54
C ALA A 668 -32.66 18.63 23.98
N ASP A 669 -33.32 19.32 23.05
CA ASP A 669 -34.71 19.78 23.14
C ASP A 669 -35.60 18.90 22.24
N PRO A 670 -36.40 18.00 22.83
CA PRO A 670 -37.28 17.10 22.07
C PRO A 670 -38.36 17.79 21.22
N THR A 671 -38.58 19.10 21.41
CA THR A 671 -39.60 19.87 20.67
C THR A 671 -39.09 20.44 19.35
N GLN A 672 -37.76 20.53 19.18
CA GLN A 672 -37.12 21.08 18.00
C GLN A 672 -36.37 19.99 17.23
N PRO A 673 -36.21 20.11 15.90
CA PRO A 673 -35.31 19.22 15.16
C PRO A 673 -33.85 19.46 15.58
N GLY A 674 -33.00 18.47 15.31
CA GLY A 674 -31.56 18.55 15.57
C GLY A 674 -30.79 17.75 14.52
N HIS A 675 -29.50 18.02 14.39
CA HIS A 675 -28.68 17.38 13.36
C HIS A 675 -27.23 17.19 13.78
N CYS A 676 -26.59 16.25 13.10
CA CYS A 676 -25.15 16.01 13.14
C CYS A 676 -24.64 15.90 11.70
N LYS A 677 -23.80 16.86 11.28
CA LYS A 677 -23.19 16.85 9.96
C LYS A 677 -21.69 16.62 10.04
N ILE A 678 -21.21 15.66 9.25
CA ILE A 678 -19.87 15.11 9.34
C ILE A 678 -19.22 15.08 7.95
N LEU A 679 -18.01 15.63 7.84
CA LEU A 679 -17.13 15.42 6.69
C LEU A 679 -16.05 14.41 7.08
N THR A 680 -15.93 13.34 6.31
CA THR A 680 -15.02 12.22 6.58
C THR A 680 -14.01 12.06 5.45
N PHE A 681 -12.76 11.86 5.84
CA PHE A 681 -11.65 11.49 4.97
C PHE A 681 -11.17 10.09 5.34
N PHE A 682 -11.22 9.16 4.39
CA PHE A 682 -10.55 7.87 4.52
C PHE A 682 -9.27 7.90 3.71
N VAL A 683 -8.13 7.85 4.39
CA VAL A 683 -6.81 7.92 3.78
C VAL A 683 -6.35 6.50 3.45
N VAL A 684 -6.11 6.24 2.17
CA VAL A 684 -5.54 4.99 1.65
C VAL A 684 -4.04 4.95 1.97
N ASN A 685 -3.49 3.76 2.23
CA ASN A 685 -2.07 3.56 2.53
C ASN A 685 -1.17 4.29 1.50
N PRO A 686 -0.38 5.30 1.89
CA PRO A 686 0.42 6.08 0.95
C PRO A 686 1.44 5.26 0.15
N SER A 687 1.93 4.13 0.68
CA SER A 687 2.88 3.23 0.01
C SER A 687 2.25 2.40 -1.11
N CYS A 688 0.91 2.33 -1.14
CA CYS A 688 0.14 1.55 -2.10
C CYS A 688 -0.75 2.47 -2.94
N ARG A 689 -1.18 2.02 -4.11
CA ARG A 689 -2.09 2.79 -4.94
C ARG A 689 -3.15 1.85 -5.53
N ILE A 690 -4.41 2.18 -5.28
CA ILE A 690 -5.59 1.41 -5.74
C ILE A 690 -6.28 2.13 -6.90
N VAL A 691 -7.31 1.50 -7.49
CA VAL A 691 -8.10 2.11 -8.57
C VAL A 691 -8.77 3.39 -8.05
N SER A 692 -8.22 4.53 -8.40
CA SER A 692 -8.83 5.84 -8.17
C SER A 692 -9.64 6.33 -9.35
N ILE A 693 -10.36 7.41 -9.12
CA ILE A 693 -11.02 8.19 -10.16
C ILE A 693 -10.04 8.84 -11.16
N ALA A 694 -8.72 8.84 -10.90
CA ALA A 694 -7.72 9.17 -11.92
C ALA A 694 -7.55 8.07 -12.98
N HIS A 695 -8.30 6.98 -12.86
CA HIS A 695 -8.35 5.91 -13.84
C HIS A 695 -9.74 5.77 -14.46
N VAL A 696 -10.78 6.12 -13.70
CA VAL A 696 -12.19 5.90 -14.05
C VAL A 696 -12.86 7.21 -14.46
N ALA A 697 -13.37 7.25 -15.69
CA ALA A 697 -14.18 8.37 -16.18
C ALA A 697 -15.42 8.60 -15.31
N PRO A 698 -16.00 9.81 -15.31
CA PRO A 698 -17.32 10.03 -14.74
C PRO A 698 -18.34 8.98 -15.17
N GLN A 699 -18.93 8.27 -14.21
CA GLN A 699 -19.94 7.24 -14.51
C GLN A 699 -21.35 7.83 -14.53
N GLN A 700 -21.52 9.08 -14.08
CA GLN A 700 -22.80 9.76 -13.92
C GLN A 700 -23.30 10.31 -15.27
N PRO A 701 -24.47 9.86 -15.77
CA PRO A 701 -24.98 10.28 -17.08
C PRO A 701 -25.23 11.80 -17.13
N GLN A 702 -25.76 12.39 -16.06
CA GLN A 702 -26.06 13.82 -16.02
C GLN A 702 -24.83 14.73 -16.12
N TRP A 703 -23.62 14.23 -15.89
CA TRP A 703 -22.39 15.02 -16.04
C TRP A 703 -22.04 15.25 -17.52
N TYR A 704 -22.58 14.44 -18.42
CA TYR A 704 -22.36 14.58 -19.87
C TYR A 704 -23.30 15.59 -20.52
N ASN A 705 -24.39 15.99 -19.86
CA ASN A 705 -25.37 16.93 -20.40
C ASN A 705 -24.72 18.26 -20.81
N SER A 706 -23.80 18.80 -19.99
CA SER A 706 -23.07 20.04 -20.33
C SER A 706 -22.14 19.92 -21.54
N SER A 707 -21.77 18.70 -21.91
CA SER A 707 -21.02 18.43 -23.15
C SER A 707 -21.97 18.27 -24.33
N LEU A 708 -23.12 17.63 -24.14
CA LEU A 708 -24.17 17.46 -25.15
C LEU A 708 -24.84 18.78 -25.53
N ASP A 709 -24.91 19.74 -24.61
CA ASP A 709 -25.31 21.13 -24.85
C ASP A 709 -24.56 21.79 -26.02
N LYS A 710 -23.33 21.35 -26.29
CA LYS A 710 -22.47 21.88 -27.36
C LYS A 710 -22.58 21.09 -28.66
N THR A 711 -23.44 20.08 -28.70
CA THR A 711 -23.63 19.17 -29.84
C THR A 711 -24.99 19.44 -30.51
N PRO A 712 -25.19 19.02 -31.77
CA PRO A 712 -26.49 19.14 -32.43
C PRO A 712 -27.54 18.12 -31.90
N ILE A 713 -27.24 17.40 -30.81
CA ILE A 713 -28.15 16.43 -30.22
C ILE A 713 -29.19 17.18 -29.38
N LEU A 714 -30.47 16.98 -29.71
CA LEU A 714 -31.59 17.59 -29.01
C LEU A 714 -31.64 17.15 -27.53
N PRO A 715 -32.00 18.04 -26.58
CA PRO A 715 -32.08 17.73 -25.15
C PRO A 715 -32.92 16.50 -24.81
N GLU A 716 -34.00 16.27 -25.56
CA GLU A 716 -34.88 15.12 -25.38
C GLU A 716 -34.16 13.78 -25.62
N LEU A 717 -33.06 13.78 -26.40
CA LEU A 717 -32.28 12.60 -26.74
C LEU A 717 -31.02 12.43 -25.88
N TRP A 718 -30.71 13.35 -24.96
CA TRP A 718 -29.47 13.26 -24.17
C TRP A 718 -29.42 12.02 -23.27
N ASN A 719 -30.56 11.68 -22.64
CA ASN A 719 -30.65 10.48 -21.81
C ASN A 719 -30.48 9.20 -22.62
N ASP A 720 -30.91 9.20 -23.88
CA ASP A 720 -30.74 8.05 -24.78
C ASP A 720 -29.29 7.99 -25.27
N ALA A 721 -28.71 9.13 -25.68
CA ALA A 721 -27.34 9.22 -26.15
C ALA A 721 -26.32 8.79 -25.07
N THR A 722 -26.53 9.21 -23.81
CA THR A 722 -25.63 8.86 -22.70
C THR A 722 -25.65 7.38 -22.35
N GLN A 723 -26.74 6.64 -22.62
CA GLN A 723 -26.80 5.19 -22.41
C GLN A 723 -25.85 4.41 -23.33
N TYR A 724 -25.45 4.99 -24.46
CA TYR A 724 -24.51 4.37 -25.39
C TYR A 724 -23.05 4.74 -25.11
N ILE A 725 -22.79 5.65 -24.16
CA ILE A 725 -21.42 5.99 -23.75
C ILE A 725 -20.89 4.85 -22.86
N GLN A 726 -19.81 4.20 -23.30
CA GLN A 726 -19.18 3.13 -22.54
C GLN A 726 -18.68 3.65 -21.17
N GLY A 727 -18.92 2.87 -20.11
CA GLY A 727 -18.55 3.22 -18.73
C GLY A 727 -19.59 4.06 -17.99
N VAL A 728 -20.57 4.66 -18.67
CA VAL A 728 -21.69 5.37 -18.01
C VAL A 728 -22.63 4.37 -17.35
N GLN A 729 -23.04 4.69 -16.13
CA GLN A 729 -23.88 3.85 -15.30
C GLN A 729 -25.20 4.54 -14.99
N SER A 730 -26.33 3.90 -15.30
CA SER A 730 -27.64 4.45 -14.96
C SER A 730 -27.81 4.60 -13.43
N PRO A 731 -28.54 5.62 -12.94
CA PRO A 731 -28.76 5.81 -11.50
C PRO A 731 -29.38 4.59 -10.81
N ALA A 732 -30.27 3.86 -11.50
CA ALA A 732 -30.86 2.62 -11.00
C ALA A 732 -29.81 1.51 -10.82
N LYS A 733 -28.90 1.35 -11.79
CA LYS A 733 -27.80 0.38 -11.71
C LYS A 733 -26.81 0.77 -10.61
N ALA A 734 -26.50 2.06 -10.47
CA ALA A 734 -25.64 2.58 -9.40
C ALA A 734 -26.23 2.33 -8.01
N LYS A 735 -27.54 2.57 -7.85
CA LYS A 735 -28.24 2.29 -6.59
C LYS A 735 -28.24 0.80 -6.24
N ARG A 736 -28.44 -0.08 -7.23
CA ARG A 736 -28.36 -1.54 -7.03
C ARG A 736 -26.96 -1.97 -6.60
N TYR A 737 -25.91 -1.48 -7.25
CA TYR A 737 -24.53 -1.81 -6.87
C TYR A 737 -24.16 -1.28 -5.49
N ARG A 738 -24.64 -0.09 -5.11
CA ARG A 738 -24.52 0.41 -3.74
C ARG A 738 -25.15 -0.57 -2.73
N ASP A 739 -26.35 -1.10 -2.99
CA ASP A 739 -27.00 -2.06 -2.10
C ASP A 739 -26.22 -3.39 -2.02
N GLU A 740 -25.72 -3.89 -3.15
CA GLU A 740 -24.87 -5.10 -3.20
C GLU A 740 -23.55 -4.89 -2.45
N LEU A 741 -22.90 -3.74 -2.62
CA LEU A 741 -21.69 -3.32 -1.89
C LEU A 741 -21.97 -3.22 -0.38
N THR A 742 -23.10 -2.64 0.01
CA THR A 742 -23.49 -2.53 1.42
C THR A 742 -23.62 -3.91 2.07
N ASN A 743 -24.28 -4.85 1.38
CA ASN A 743 -24.40 -6.24 1.84
C ASN A 743 -23.03 -6.93 1.96
N ASP A 744 -22.15 -6.73 0.97
CA ASP A 744 -20.79 -7.30 1.01
C ASP A 744 -19.97 -6.73 2.18
N ARG A 745 -20.06 -5.43 2.44
CA ARG A 745 -19.45 -4.80 3.62
C ARG A 745 -20.00 -5.36 4.93
N THR A 746 -21.30 -5.55 5.05
CA THR A 746 -21.89 -6.18 6.25
C THR A 746 -21.35 -7.59 6.47
N ARG A 747 -21.19 -8.39 5.41
CA ARG A 747 -20.56 -9.72 5.47
C ARG A 747 -19.11 -9.64 5.94
N ILE A 748 -18.32 -8.72 5.38
CA ILE A 748 -16.91 -8.54 5.72
C ILE A 748 -16.73 -8.05 7.17
N ILE A 749 -17.52 -7.07 7.61
CA ILE A 749 -17.53 -6.60 8.99
C ILE A 749 -17.84 -7.75 9.96
N ARG A 750 -18.81 -8.60 9.64
CA ARG A 750 -19.11 -9.79 10.42
C ARG A 750 -17.92 -10.74 10.47
N ALA A 751 -17.27 -11.00 9.34
CA ALA A 751 -16.08 -11.85 9.29
C ALA A 751 -14.93 -11.29 10.16
N TYR A 752 -14.70 -9.97 10.13
CA TYR A 752 -13.74 -9.32 11.01
C TYR A 752 -14.10 -9.52 12.48
N ASN A 753 -15.37 -9.30 12.86
CA ASN A 753 -15.83 -9.56 14.22
C ASN A 753 -15.55 -11.01 14.62
N GLU A 754 -16.10 -11.99 13.90
CA GLU A 754 -16.01 -13.41 14.25
C GLU A 754 -14.56 -13.95 14.27
N LYS A 755 -13.73 -13.57 13.29
CA LYS A 755 -12.39 -14.18 13.09
C LYS A 755 -11.22 -13.39 13.68
N ILE A 756 -11.43 -12.13 14.04
CA ILE A 756 -10.35 -11.25 14.52
C ILE A 756 -10.63 -10.76 15.92
N TYR A 757 -11.79 -10.12 16.15
CA TYR A 757 -12.07 -9.43 17.40
C TYR A 757 -12.77 -10.33 18.43
N GLU A 758 -13.63 -11.23 17.99
CA GLU A 758 -14.51 -12.06 18.84
C GLU A 758 -14.12 -13.54 18.83
N GLN A 759 -13.03 -13.89 18.14
CA GLN A 759 -12.45 -15.23 18.18
C GLN A 759 -12.07 -15.60 19.62
N ALA A 760 -12.47 -16.78 20.07
CA ALA A 760 -12.15 -17.27 21.40
C ALA A 760 -10.66 -17.58 21.55
N TYR A 761 -10.16 -17.57 22.78
CA TYR A 761 -8.80 -18.04 23.06
C TYR A 761 -8.65 -19.56 22.81
N SER A 762 -9.72 -20.35 22.92
CA SER A 762 -9.76 -21.82 22.75
C SER A 762 -9.65 -22.33 21.31
N ASP A 763 -9.88 -21.50 20.28
CA ASP A 763 -9.99 -21.92 18.88
C ASP A 763 -8.65 -22.23 18.15
N TRP A 764 -7.59 -22.59 18.90
CA TRP A 764 -6.23 -22.85 18.36
C TRP A 764 -5.62 -24.16 18.86
#